data_AF-G3JCY3-F1
#
_entry.id   AF-G3JCY3-F1
#
_cell.length_a   1.000
_cell.length_b   1.000
_cell.length_c   1.000
_cell.angle_alpha   90.00
_cell.angle_beta   90.00
_cell.angle_gamma   90.00
#
_symmetry.space_group_name_H-M   'P 1'
#
loop_
_entity.id
_entity.type
_entity.pdbx_description
1 polymer ?
#
loop_
_entity_poly.entity_id
_entity_poly.type
_entity_poly.pdbx_seq_one_letter_code
_entity_poly.pdbx_strand_id
1 'polypeptide(L)'
;MDSQPAAAARSPLQEAVQYWSDFVARCIAQRLGSERFHDFVRLVHAQHPLPPILVADLFLRPQPSNRVSLDPRVPPYVRVLTQLGYMDAPSILRVMYKYSALHALAKPSPEVKTEEAGDKTVRWQESSWAEEVMFYHVIKTMFEGTAFTDAKTGLELVGITCKWMDLFVQTFAAEALVGTHDRQAREEMVTVRAALAPLLLRLVDNEALLRIISLRKHLSDSLGHFIQTFQPAPLYLERLEIFRTQTLAQLDPVDEKKQAANAAMDELLDSTVGLESFVVADIPIANSRAALYIYLNAALVGRPVLDDSMLYAFLNNKYQENQQASAVDLIVASFDVLANAVFRNEGPKDAHLLRSFVVNKLPLLLCQLCHPEFSATSAEFCITEALSRVDTGIFPTASLMFDESRNNNPYMDSVREEFCAACALHGLIERDHVDRILGETSMSYDPSLERVNRDRLVGDCLSDSAKIQSIISQLDRVDGNVGAVAHAVVEDTMSLKLLCTQLAQKPQSLDIILLFDKVTSILEPVCSLLDNWRYEEDQGEYQPVYEEYGAILLLVFAFSYRYNLSPLDIGIHSADSHVARIITKSHILRPLDELSEQESEHVTGWINGLFDNEAGGLGDDLMSSCPPHEFYLLVAPIFQSIITAYTYGYINDESLKGGVEYLVDTFLLPSLVPAIRFLSDYIWIDQKEQKSIVKALQLLLTPSSISGEASTVLSAVKNLVAQPLEHALRTYQRQDPRNQDIEPLLRSLKENLPLSRRSGGAAHHEMELWANSSSSGLSGAIRHTIQGLVQWSAQPGVNVMPASYTHRQLIAGLRIIGPSRLLRLVMEEIRQQSELGNASVVYDVAAALIAATDSTNEAPASTQHLLDTAGTMQVRRRGLRDALKTAAEGYKRLQKHDPFLAEATVRLHRRVEGLLLVVVVVPQAQAILPALDLGDADADAAAAAAMAAVGADPMSVDGLDMGLGADLDLSGGAGDADLFGGLDTSLDMFDGWDSMDMGVN
;
A
#
# COMPACT_ATOMS: atom_id res chain seq x y z
N MET A 1 69.10 -32.85 -24.63
CA MET A 1 68.90 -31.88 -25.73
C MET A 1 67.43 -31.94 -26.11
N ASP A 2 66.87 -30.78 -26.45
CA ASP A 2 65.50 -30.50 -26.90
C ASP A 2 64.50 -29.96 -25.87
N SER A 3 64.57 -28.63 -25.74
CA SER A 3 63.49 -27.67 -26.04
C SER A 3 62.17 -27.75 -25.27
N GLN A 4 62.06 -26.95 -24.20
CA GLN A 4 60.76 -26.40 -23.75
C GLN A 4 60.68 -24.90 -24.10
N PRO A 5 59.57 -24.44 -24.71
CA PRO A 5 59.44 -23.08 -25.22
C PRO A 5 59.07 -22.08 -24.11
N ALA A 6 59.59 -20.86 -24.24
CA ALA A 6 59.32 -19.73 -23.38
C ALA A 6 57.83 -19.36 -23.32
N ALA A 7 57.30 -19.22 -22.10
CA ALA A 7 55.96 -18.68 -21.87
C ALA A 7 55.93 -17.20 -22.31
N ALA A 8 55.09 -16.90 -23.29
CA ALA A 8 54.85 -15.54 -23.77
C ALA A 8 54.25 -14.68 -22.63
N ALA A 9 54.86 -13.52 -22.37
CA ALA A 9 54.32 -12.53 -21.44
C ALA A 9 52.92 -12.09 -21.91
N ARG A 10 51.89 -12.36 -21.10
CA ARG A 10 50.52 -11.89 -21.35
C ARG A 10 50.46 -10.37 -21.21
N SER A 11 49.77 -9.70 -22.11
CA SER A 11 49.63 -8.23 -22.04
C SER A 11 48.85 -7.81 -20.78
N PRO A 12 49.17 -6.67 -20.14
CA PRO A 12 48.48 -6.20 -18.92
C PRO A 12 46.96 -6.03 -19.11
N LEU A 13 46.53 -5.75 -20.35
CA LEU A 13 45.11 -5.68 -20.71
C LEU A 13 44.43 -7.06 -20.71
N GLN A 14 45.11 -8.13 -21.13
CA GLN A 14 44.57 -9.50 -21.06
C GLN A 14 44.43 -9.98 -19.62
N GLU A 15 45.37 -9.60 -18.76
CA GLU A 15 45.32 -9.91 -17.32
C GLU A 15 44.17 -9.16 -16.65
N ALA A 16 44.00 -7.86 -16.94
CA ALA A 16 42.86 -7.08 -16.46
C ALA A 16 41.51 -7.65 -16.93
N VAL A 17 41.38 -7.99 -18.23
CA VAL A 17 40.15 -8.60 -18.76
C VAL A 17 39.85 -9.95 -18.11
N GLN A 18 40.88 -10.78 -17.89
CA GLN A 18 40.70 -12.07 -17.21
C GLN A 18 40.24 -11.87 -15.76
N TYR A 19 40.87 -10.94 -15.03
CA TYR A 19 40.51 -10.63 -13.66
C TYR A 19 39.07 -10.11 -13.54
N TRP A 20 38.68 -9.16 -14.39
CA TRP A 20 37.30 -8.65 -14.40
C TRP A 20 36.31 -9.74 -14.78
N SER A 21 36.63 -10.62 -15.72
CA SER A 21 35.78 -11.76 -16.08
C SER A 21 35.55 -12.69 -14.88
N ASP A 22 36.59 -13.01 -14.11
CA ASP A 22 36.51 -13.86 -12.92
C ASP A 22 35.80 -13.15 -11.76
N PHE A 23 35.94 -11.83 -11.65
CA PHE A 23 35.23 -11.00 -10.68
C PHE A 23 33.72 -10.98 -10.98
N VAL A 24 33.33 -10.68 -12.22
CA VAL A 24 31.92 -10.66 -12.64
C VAL A 24 31.27 -12.02 -12.46
N ALA A 25 31.95 -13.10 -12.85
CA ALA A 25 31.46 -14.46 -12.66
C ALA A 25 31.20 -14.78 -11.17
N ARG A 26 32.11 -14.35 -10.27
CA ARG A 26 31.94 -14.52 -8.81
C ARG A 26 30.81 -13.66 -8.25
N CYS A 27 30.69 -12.39 -8.67
CA CYS A 27 29.60 -11.52 -8.24
C CYS A 27 28.22 -12.11 -8.58
N ILE A 28 28.07 -12.63 -9.80
CA ILE A 28 26.82 -13.27 -10.25
C ILE A 28 26.58 -14.57 -9.49
N ALA A 29 27.59 -15.44 -9.36
CA ALA A 29 27.45 -16.73 -8.69
C ALA A 29 27.14 -16.60 -7.18
N GLN A 30 27.72 -15.61 -6.50
CA GLN A 30 27.52 -15.36 -5.07
C GLN A 30 26.37 -14.39 -4.77
N ARG A 31 25.64 -13.93 -5.80
CA ARG A 31 24.52 -12.97 -5.66
C ARG A 31 24.89 -11.72 -4.84
N LEU A 32 26.08 -11.16 -5.08
CA LEU A 32 26.63 -10.07 -4.27
C LEU A 32 25.69 -8.83 -4.25
N GLY A 33 25.43 -8.26 -3.07
CA GLY A 33 24.63 -7.03 -2.93
C GLY A 33 25.27 -5.82 -3.63
N SER A 34 24.45 -4.85 -4.08
CA SER A 34 24.91 -3.64 -4.78
C SER A 34 25.88 -2.78 -3.94
N GLU A 35 25.68 -2.72 -2.62
CA GLU A 35 26.55 -1.97 -1.70
C GLU A 35 27.95 -2.60 -1.60
N ARG A 36 28.03 -3.91 -1.32
CA ARG A 36 29.33 -4.62 -1.31
C ARG A 36 29.99 -4.61 -2.69
N PHE A 37 29.20 -4.70 -3.77
CA PHE A 37 29.72 -4.57 -5.13
C PHE A 37 30.34 -3.20 -5.38
N HIS A 38 29.71 -2.12 -4.92
CA HIS A 38 30.23 -0.76 -5.03
C HIS A 38 31.62 -0.61 -4.38
N ASP A 39 31.84 -1.23 -3.22
CA ASP A 39 33.13 -1.15 -2.53
C ASP A 39 34.19 -2.01 -3.22
N PHE A 40 33.86 -3.24 -3.60
CA PHE A 40 34.82 -4.11 -4.29
C PHE A 40 35.18 -3.60 -5.68
N VAL A 41 34.23 -3.10 -6.47
CA VAL A 41 34.50 -2.66 -7.85
C VAL A 41 35.45 -1.47 -7.90
N ARG A 42 35.46 -0.60 -6.87
CA ARG A 42 36.45 0.47 -6.74
C ARG A 42 37.87 -0.07 -6.59
N LEU A 43 38.05 -1.12 -5.78
CA LEU A 43 39.35 -1.79 -5.61
C LEU A 43 39.78 -2.49 -6.90
N VAL A 44 38.85 -3.19 -7.56
CA VAL A 44 39.12 -3.90 -8.82
C VAL A 44 39.51 -2.92 -9.92
N HIS A 45 38.78 -1.81 -10.08
CA HIS A 45 39.10 -0.80 -11.09
C HIS A 45 40.42 -0.07 -10.79
N ALA A 46 40.76 0.16 -9.52
CA ALA A 46 42.03 0.76 -9.14
C ALA A 46 43.24 -0.13 -9.46
N GLN A 47 43.09 -1.46 -9.35
CA GLN A 47 44.17 -2.42 -9.63
C GLN A 47 44.23 -2.83 -11.12
N HIS A 48 43.08 -2.93 -11.78
CA HIS A 48 42.94 -3.40 -13.15
C HIS A 48 42.00 -2.47 -13.95
N PRO A 49 42.43 -1.28 -14.38
CA PRO A 49 41.55 -0.36 -15.11
C PRO A 49 41.18 -0.90 -16.50
N LEU A 50 39.91 -0.76 -16.90
CA LEU A 50 39.40 -1.15 -18.22
C LEU A 50 38.58 -0.01 -18.86
N PRO A 51 38.64 0.17 -20.20
CA PRO A 51 37.77 1.09 -20.92
C PRO A 51 36.27 0.79 -20.70
N PRO A 52 35.39 1.81 -20.65
CA PRO A 52 33.96 1.66 -20.42
C PRO A 52 33.27 0.63 -21.32
N ILE A 53 33.68 0.56 -22.59
CA ILE A 53 33.14 -0.40 -23.56
C ILE A 53 33.47 -1.86 -23.22
N LEU A 54 34.66 -2.13 -22.67
CA LEU A 54 35.06 -3.48 -22.28
C LEU A 54 34.39 -3.88 -20.96
N VAL A 55 34.22 -2.94 -20.04
CA VAL A 55 33.42 -3.16 -18.82
C VAL A 55 31.98 -3.48 -19.18
N ALA A 56 31.35 -2.69 -20.05
CA ALA A 56 30.00 -2.97 -20.56
C ALA A 56 29.90 -4.34 -21.25
N ASP A 57 30.87 -4.71 -22.09
CA ASP A 57 30.91 -6.02 -22.78
C ASP A 57 30.95 -7.18 -21.77
N LEU A 58 31.72 -7.09 -20.70
CA LEU A 58 31.81 -8.16 -19.69
C LEU A 58 30.51 -8.41 -18.93
N PHE A 59 29.73 -7.36 -18.65
CA PHE A 59 28.46 -7.46 -17.92
C PHE A 59 27.28 -7.82 -18.83
N LEU A 60 27.24 -7.33 -20.07
CA LEU A 60 26.07 -7.43 -20.95
C LEU A 60 26.17 -8.50 -22.05
N ARG A 61 27.33 -9.17 -22.21
CA ARG A 61 27.51 -10.23 -23.21
C ARG A 61 26.82 -11.55 -22.81
N PRO A 62 26.32 -12.33 -23.80
CA PRO A 62 25.89 -13.71 -23.57
C PRO A 62 27.03 -14.56 -23.04
N GLN A 63 26.78 -15.29 -21.96
CA GLN A 63 27.76 -16.22 -21.38
C GLN A 63 27.60 -17.61 -22.01
N PRO A 64 28.65 -18.44 -22.05
CA PRO A 64 28.52 -19.82 -22.52
C PRO A 64 27.48 -20.64 -21.74
N SER A 65 27.30 -20.34 -20.45
CA SER A 65 26.33 -20.98 -19.54
C SER A 65 24.90 -20.43 -19.66
N ASN A 66 24.73 -19.18 -20.11
CA ASN A 66 23.43 -18.55 -20.26
C ASN A 66 23.42 -17.66 -21.51
N ARG A 67 22.62 -18.08 -22.49
CA ARG A 67 22.35 -17.34 -23.73
C ARG A 67 20.86 -16.99 -23.88
N VAL A 68 20.05 -17.29 -22.87
CA VAL A 68 18.61 -17.07 -22.93
C VAL A 68 18.34 -15.59 -22.64
N SER A 69 18.65 -15.13 -21.43
CA SER A 69 18.40 -13.75 -20.98
C SER A 69 19.48 -13.24 -20.02
N LEU A 70 19.55 -11.92 -19.84
CA LEU A 70 20.51 -11.27 -18.94
C LEU A 70 20.16 -11.54 -17.46
N ASP A 71 21.15 -11.75 -16.59
CA ASP A 71 20.91 -12.00 -15.17
C ASP A 71 20.32 -10.73 -14.47
N PRO A 72 19.28 -10.85 -13.64
CA PRO A 72 18.60 -9.72 -13.00
C PRO A 72 19.47 -8.92 -12.02
N ARG A 73 20.65 -9.42 -11.61
CA ARG A 73 21.62 -8.66 -10.80
C ARG A 73 22.50 -7.72 -11.63
N VAL A 74 22.55 -7.88 -12.95
CA VAL A 74 23.37 -7.03 -13.82
C VAL A 74 22.91 -5.58 -13.85
N PRO A 75 21.60 -5.24 -13.97
CA PRO A 75 21.17 -3.84 -13.99
C PRO A 75 21.55 -3.03 -12.74
N PRO A 76 21.39 -3.54 -11.50
CA PRO A 76 21.94 -2.86 -10.31
C PRO A 76 23.45 -2.62 -10.36
N TYR A 77 24.24 -3.55 -10.89
CA TYR A 77 25.69 -3.36 -11.05
C TYR A 77 26.01 -2.33 -12.13
N VAL A 78 25.29 -2.34 -13.25
CA VAL A 78 25.42 -1.32 -14.30
C VAL A 78 25.14 0.06 -13.73
N ARG A 79 24.11 0.22 -12.89
CA ARG A 79 23.82 1.48 -12.18
C ARG A 79 25.02 1.96 -11.36
N VAL A 80 25.61 1.09 -10.54
CA VAL A 80 26.80 1.41 -9.75
C VAL A 80 27.98 1.79 -10.65
N LEU A 81 28.22 1.04 -11.72
CA LEU A 81 29.31 1.30 -12.68
C LEU A 81 29.14 2.64 -13.41
N THR A 82 27.91 3.01 -13.77
CA THR A 82 27.61 4.31 -14.38
C THR A 82 27.80 5.46 -13.38
N GLN A 83 27.36 5.31 -12.13
CA GLN A 83 27.57 6.30 -11.07
C GLN A 83 29.07 6.55 -10.79
N LEU A 84 29.90 5.51 -10.87
CA LEU A 84 31.35 5.61 -10.71
C LEU A 84 32.08 6.08 -11.97
N GLY A 85 31.38 6.27 -13.10
CA GLY A 85 31.97 6.65 -14.38
C GLY A 85 32.78 5.55 -15.06
N TYR A 86 32.63 4.29 -14.63
CA TYR A 86 33.31 3.13 -15.23
C TYR A 86 32.55 2.59 -16.45
N MET A 87 31.32 3.06 -16.69
CA MET A 87 30.49 2.73 -17.83
C MET A 87 29.74 3.97 -18.32
N ASP A 88 29.69 4.21 -19.64
CA ASP A 88 28.98 5.34 -20.25
C ASP A 88 27.75 4.89 -21.06
N ALA A 89 26.81 5.82 -21.29
CA ALA A 89 25.56 5.53 -22.00
C ALA A 89 25.78 5.01 -23.44
N PRO A 90 26.70 5.56 -24.26
CA PRO A 90 26.99 5.02 -25.58
C PRO A 90 27.54 3.60 -25.55
N SER A 91 28.38 3.24 -24.58
CA SER A 91 28.93 1.88 -24.44
C SER A 91 27.85 0.87 -24.09
N ILE A 92 26.92 1.22 -23.19
CA ILE A 92 25.75 0.37 -22.86
C ILE A 92 24.96 0.08 -24.12
N LEU A 93 24.53 1.13 -24.84
CA LEU A 93 23.72 0.97 -26.05
C LEU A 93 24.47 0.22 -27.16
N ARG A 94 25.80 0.40 -27.27
CA ARG A 94 26.63 -0.26 -28.29
C ARG A 94 26.79 -1.75 -28.03
N VAL A 95 26.98 -2.14 -26.77
CA VAL A 95 27.08 -3.55 -26.39
C VAL A 95 25.73 -4.25 -26.49
N MET A 96 24.66 -3.61 -26.02
CA MET A 96 23.30 -4.12 -26.18
C MET A 96 22.95 -4.29 -27.66
N TYR A 97 23.29 -3.31 -28.50
CA TYR A 97 23.09 -3.39 -29.95
C TYR A 97 23.84 -4.58 -30.56
N LYS A 98 25.10 -4.80 -30.17
CA LYS A 98 25.94 -5.89 -30.69
C LYS A 98 25.35 -7.28 -30.40
N TYR A 99 24.75 -7.46 -29.22
CA TYR A 99 24.28 -8.74 -28.71
C TYR A 99 22.76 -8.95 -28.78
N SER A 100 22.01 -7.96 -29.28
CA SER A 100 20.56 -7.99 -29.39
C SER A 100 20.03 -9.19 -30.18
N ALA A 101 18.95 -9.79 -29.68
CA ALA A 101 18.21 -10.86 -30.34
C ALA A 101 17.56 -10.38 -31.66
N LEU A 102 17.26 -9.08 -31.79
CA LEU A 102 16.64 -8.48 -32.98
C LEU A 102 17.43 -8.71 -34.27
N HIS A 103 18.75 -8.86 -34.18
CA HIS A 103 19.57 -9.17 -35.37
C HIS A 103 19.30 -10.54 -35.98
N ALA A 104 18.70 -11.48 -35.24
CA ALA A 104 18.26 -12.75 -35.80
C ALA A 104 17.03 -12.57 -36.70
N LEU A 105 16.12 -11.65 -36.31
CA LEU A 105 14.90 -11.33 -37.04
C LEU A 105 15.16 -10.43 -38.27
N ALA A 106 16.21 -9.61 -38.23
CA ALA A 106 16.56 -8.69 -39.32
C ALA A 106 17.16 -9.37 -40.57
N LYS A 107 17.65 -10.62 -40.46
CA LYS A 107 18.27 -11.34 -41.58
C LYS A 107 17.22 -12.21 -42.30
N PRO A 108 16.81 -11.87 -43.53
CA PRO A 108 16.02 -12.80 -44.33
C PRO A 108 16.89 -14.01 -44.67
N SER A 109 16.44 -15.22 -44.33
CA SER A 109 17.03 -16.44 -44.87
C SER A 109 16.69 -16.53 -46.37
N PRO A 110 17.70 -16.54 -47.24
CA PRO A 110 17.76 -17.63 -48.21
C PRO A 110 19.14 -18.27 -48.27
N GLU A 111 19.15 -19.57 -48.50
CA GLU A 111 20.34 -20.36 -48.82
C GLU A 111 21.09 -19.76 -50.03
N VAL A 112 22.21 -19.08 -49.80
CA VAL A 112 23.38 -19.11 -50.69
C VAL A 112 24.63 -19.01 -49.83
N LYS A 113 25.45 -20.06 -49.88
CA LYS A 113 26.83 -20.03 -49.39
C LYS A 113 27.59 -19.00 -50.24
N THR A 114 27.96 -17.89 -49.64
CA THR A 114 29.09 -17.08 -50.11
C THR A 114 29.99 -16.87 -48.91
N GLU A 115 31.18 -17.47 -48.98
CA GLU A 115 32.23 -17.36 -47.98
C GLU A 115 32.73 -15.92 -47.94
N GLU A 116 32.23 -15.13 -47.00
CA GLU A 116 32.97 -13.97 -46.48
C GLU A 116 33.08 -14.13 -44.95
N ALA A 117 34.33 -14.16 -44.48
CA ALA A 117 34.68 -14.32 -43.09
C ALA A 117 34.20 -13.12 -42.25
N GLY A 118 33.04 -13.27 -41.60
CA GLY A 118 32.48 -12.26 -40.70
C GLY A 118 31.90 -12.91 -39.44
N ASP A 119 32.70 -12.91 -38.38
CA ASP A 119 32.45 -13.17 -36.96
C ASP A 119 31.12 -13.86 -36.55
N LYS A 120 31.20 -15.11 -36.05
CA LYS A 120 30.08 -15.81 -35.39
C LYS A 120 29.85 -15.21 -33.99
N THR A 121 29.40 -13.96 -33.92
CA THR A 121 29.05 -13.30 -32.66
C THR A 121 27.87 -14.04 -32.02
N VAL A 122 28.08 -14.60 -30.83
CA VAL A 122 26.99 -15.17 -30.00
C VAL A 122 26.07 -14.04 -29.58
N ARG A 123 24.76 -14.18 -29.78
CA ARG A 123 23.72 -13.20 -29.41
C ARG A 123 22.77 -13.79 -28.38
N TRP A 124 22.03 -12.93 -27.68
CA TRP A 124 20.96 -13.34 -26.77
C TRP A 124 19.80 -13.98 -27.56
N GLN A 125 19.13 -14.96 -26.97
CA GLN A 125 17.89 -15.52 -27.51
C GLN A 125 16.71 -14.60 -27.18
N GLU A 126 16.67 -14.07 -25.96
CA GLU A 126 15.68 -13.12 -25.47
C GLU A 126 16.40 -11.93 -24.84
N SER A 127 16.31 -10.74 -25.48
CA SER A 127 16.96 -9.52 -24.99
C SER A 127 15.98 -8.39 -24.69
N SER A 128 14.68 -8.60 -24.86
CA SER A 128 13.66 -7.54 -24.80
C SER A 128 13.61 -6.81 -23.46
N TRP A 129 13.53 -7.57 -22.37
CA TRP A 129 13.55 -7.05 -21.00
C TRP A 129 14.84 -6.27 -20.70
N ALA A 130 16.00 -6.83 -21.08
CA ALA A 130 17.29 -6.19 -20.81
C ALA A 130 17.45 -4.89 -21.62
N GLU A 131 16.99 -4.86 -22.86
CA GLU A 131 16.99 -3.67 -23.71
C GLU A 131 16.07 -2.59 -23.15
N GLU A 132 14.86 -2.94 -22.73
CA GLU A 132 13.92 -2.03 -22.07
C GLU A 132 14.53 -1.39 -20.82
N VAL A 133 15.06 -2.20 -19.90
CA VAL A 133 15.70 -1.71 -18.66
C VAL A 133 16.89 -0.81 -18.99
N MET A 134 17.75 -1.20 -19.92
CA MET A 134 18.93 -0.38 -20.26
C MET A 134 18.55 0.92 -20.97
N PHE A 135 17.49 0.95 -21.80
CA PHE A 135 17.00 2.20 -22.38
C PHE A 135 16.51 3.17 -21.32
N TYR A 136 15.72 2.70 -20.35
CA TYR A 136 15.27 3.55 -19.24
C TYR A 136 16.43 4.02 -18.35
N HIS A 137 17.44 3.19 -18.10
CA HIS A 137 18.66 3.61 -17.39
C HIS A 137 19.39 4.72 -18.16
N VAL A 138 19.54 4.59 -19.48
CA VAL A 138 20.14 5.64 -20.31
C VAL A 138 19.30 6.93 -20.26
N ILE A 139 17.97 6.85 -20.32
CA ILE A 139 17.09 8.02 -20.16
C ILE A 139 17.35 8.71 -18.82
N LYS A 140 17.49 7.96 -17.72
CA LYS A 140 17.84 8.49 -16.39
C LYS A 140 19.17 9.23 -16.41
N THR A 141 20.22 8.66 -17.01
CA THR A 141 21.53 9.34 -17.14
C THR A 141 21.46 10.62 -17.99
N MET A 142 20.58 10.65 -19.00
CA MET A 142 20.33 11.85 -19.82
C MET A 142 19.54 12.91 -19.06
N PHE A 143 18.70 12.50 -18.11
CA PHE A 143 18.00 13.41 -17.20
C PHE A 143 18.95 14.03 -16.18
N GLU A 144 19.81 13.22 -15.57
CA GLU A 144 20.82 13.64 -14.59
C GLU A 144 21.97 14.46 -15.21
N GLY A 145 22.05 14.54 -16.53
CA GLY A 145 23.13 15.24 -17.25
C GLY A 145 24.47 14.50 -17.23
N THR A 146 24.48 13.22 -16.85
CA THR A 146 25.68 12.37 -16.74
C THR A 146 25.92 11.48 -17.97
N ALA A 147 24.96 11.41 -18.90
CA ALA A 147 25.01 10.53 -20.08
C ALA A 147 26.22 10.78 -21.01
N PHE A 148 26.69 12.02 -21.13
CA PHE A 148 27.84 12.40 -21.93
C PHE A 148 28.53 13.61 -21.32
N THR A 149 29.86 13.63 -21.36
CA THR A 149 30.68 14.72 -20.79
C THR A 149 31.27 15.62 -21.87
N ASP A 150 31.38 15.14 -23.11
CA ASP A 150 31.95 15.87 -24.24
C ASP A 150 31.10 15.71 -25.52
N ALA A 151 31.37 16.58 -26.49
CA ALA A 151 30.67 16.58 -27.78
C ALA A 151 30.84 15.27 -28.55
N LYS A 152 31.98 14.59 -28.37
CA LYS A 152 32.25 13.30 -29.01
C LYS A 152 31.34 12.20 -28.46
N THR A 153 31.22 12.06 -27.14
CA THR A 153 30.35 11.06 -26.51
C THR A 153 28.87 11.32 -26.83
N GLY A 154 28.46 12.60 -26.90
CA GLY A 154 27.12 12.99 -27.36
C GLY A 154 26.84 12.59 -28.82
N LEU A 155 27.79 12.77 -29.74
CA LEU A 155 27.66 12.30 -31.13
C LEU A 155 27.66 10.77 -31.22
N GLU A 156 28.45 10.09 -30.40
CA GLU A 156 28.44 8.62 -30.33
C GLU A 156 27.09 8.08 -29.83
N LEU A 157 26.45 8.77 -28.88
CA LEU A 157 25.10 8.47 -28.39
C LEU A 157 24.07 8.60 -29.51
N VAL A 158 24.05 9.73 -30.22
CA VAL A 158 23.13 9.94 -31.36
C VAL A 158 23.36 8.89 -32.45
N GLY A 159 24.62 8.59 -32.76
CA GLY A 159 25.00 7.62 -33.77
C GLY A 159 24.55 6.19 -33.43
N ILE A 160 24.68 5.75 -32.17
CA ILE A 160 24.22 4.41 -31.78
C ILE A 160 22.69 4.33 -31.70
N THR A 161 22.01 5.39 -31.29
CA THR A 161 20.53 5.45 -31.31
C THR A 161 19.98 5.40 -32.74
N CYS A 162 20.64 6.03 -33.71
CA CYS A 162 20.28 5.88 -35.13
C CYS A 162 20.41 4.42 -35.59
N LYS A 163 21.50 3.73 -35.21
CA LYS A 163 21.67 2.30 -35.56
C LYS A 163 20.58 1.42 -34.96
N TRP A 164 20.11 1.73 -33.76
CA TRP A 164 18.96 1.06 -33.14
C TRP A 164 17.68 1.27 -33.95
N MET A 165 17.38 2.51 -34.35
CA MET A 165 16.23 2.81 -35.23
C MET A 165 16.30 2.04 -36.55
N ASP A 166 17.47 2.03 -37.21
CA ASP A 166 17.65 1.31 -38.48
C ASP A 166 17.47 -0.20 -38.32
N LEU A 167 17.95 -0.79 -37.21
CA LEU A 167 17.74 -2.20 -36.91
C LEU A 167 16.25 -2.53 -36.75
N PHE A 168 15.49 -1.68 -36.06
CA PHE A 168 14.03 -1.83 -35.92
C PHE A 168 13.27 -1.74 -37.24
N VAL A 169 13.69 -0.83 -38.12
CA VAL A 169 13.10 -0.71 -39.46
C VAL A 169 13.37 -1.97 -40.28
N GLN A 170 14.59 -2.51 -40.20
CA GLN A 170 14.96 -3.75 -40.90
C GLN A 170 14.20 -4.97 -40.38
N THR A 171 14.06 -5.13 -39.06
CA THR A 171 13.27 -6.23 -38.47
C THR A 171 11.80 -6.13 -38.83
N PHE A 172 11.20 -4.94 -38.76
CA PHE A 172 9.80 -4.72 -39.12
C PHE A 172 9.53 -5.02 -40.60
N ALA A 173 10.43 -4.61 -41.50
CA ALA A 173 10.33 -4.93 -42.91
C ALA A 173 10.47 -6.45 -43.18
N ALA A 174 11.37 -7.13 -42.47
CA ALA A 174 11.55 -8.58 -42.58
C ALA A 174 10.32 -9.36 -42.07
N GLU A 175 9.72 -8.96 -40.94
CA GLU A 175 8.49 -9.57 -40.40
C GLU A 175 7.33 -9.45 -41.39
N ALA A 176 7.13 -8.27 -41.99
CA ALA A 176 6.08 -8.02 -42.97
C ALA A 176 6.22 -8.88 -44.24
N LEU A 177 7.45 -9.29 -44.60
CA LEU A 177 7.74 -10.13 -45.77
C LEU A 177 7.62 -11.63 -45.49
N VAL A 178 8.00 -12.08 -44.29
CA VAL A 178 8.10 -13.52 -43.97
C VAL A 178 6.79 -14.08 -43.38
N GLY A 179 5.90 -13.24 -42.85
CA GLY A 179 4.61 -13.70 -42.31
C GLY A 179 4.76 -14.75 -41.20
N THR A 180 5.83 -14.67 -40.41
CA THR A 180 6.14 -15.64 -39.35
C THR A 180 5.09 -15.61 -38.26
N HIS A 181 4.43 -16.74 -38.01
CA HIS A 181 3.45 -16.99 -36.94
C HIS A 181 4.07 -17.08 -35.53
N ASP A 182 5.22 -16.45 -35.28
CA ASP A 182 5.86 -16.49 -33.96
C ASP A 182 5.37 -15.32 -33.09
N ARG A 183 4.28 -15.57 -32.37
CA ARG A 183 3.59 -14.58 -31.53
C ARG A 183 4.52 -13.97 -30.47
N GLN A 184 5.45 -14.76 -29.94
CA GLN A 184 6.37 -14.33 -28.88
C GLN A 184 7.39 -13.30 -29.40
N ALA A 185 8.03 -13.55 -30.54
CA ALA A 185 8.98 -12.62 -31.15
C ALA A 185 8.35 -11.25 -31.48
N ARG A 186 7.05 -11.24 -31.84
CA ARG A 186 6.29 -10.02 -32.09
C ARG A 186 6.00 -9.22 -30.82
N GLU A 187 5.60 -9.89 -29.73
CA GLU A 187 5.37 -9.26 -28.43
C GLU A 187 6.68 -8.66 -27.86
N GLU A 188 7.80 -9.38 -27.99
CA GLU A 188 9.14 -8.91 -27.62
C GLU A 188 9.56 -7.67 -28.42
N MET A 189 9.38 -7.68 -29.75
CA MET A 189 9.69 -6.53 -30.60
C MET A 189 8.85 -5.30 -30.26
N VAL A 190 7.56 -5.47 -29.96
CA VAL A 190 6.67 -4.36 -29.55
C VAL A 190 7.14 -3.74 -28.24
N THR A 191 7.58 -4.56 -27.28
CA THR A 191 8.07 -4.12 -25.97
C THR A 191 9.30 -3.23 -26.10
N VAL A 192 10.33 -3.69 -26.84
CA VAL A 192 11.55 -2.89 -27.01
C VAL A 192 11.30 -1.64 -27.84
N ARG A 193 10.42 -1.72 -28.86
CA ARG A 193 10.02 -0.55 -29.65
C ARG A 193 9.33 0.50 -28.80
N ALA A 194 8.45 0.08 -27.88
CA ALA A 194 7.78 0.97 -26.94
C ALA A 194 8.76 1.63 -25.96
N ALA A 195 9.82 0.94 -25.55
CA ALA A 195 10.88 1.49 -24.69
C ALA A 195 11.86 2.43 -25.43
N LEU A 196 12.11 2.20 -26.72
CA LEU A 196 12.97 3.06 -27.55
C LEU A 196 12.34 4.44 -27.80
N ALA A 197 11.00 4.52 -27.92
CA ALA A 197 10.32 5.78 -28.22
C ALA A 197 10.54 6.88 -27.15
N PRO A 198 10.41 6.61 -25.83
CA PRO A 198 10.80 7.55 -24.78
C PRO A 198 12.27 7.98 -24.83
N LEU A 199 13.19 7.06 -25.19
CA LEU A 199 14.61 7.40 -25.35
C LEU A 199 14.83 8.40 -26.50
N LEU A 200 14.11 8.22 -27.61
CA LEU A 200 14.14 9.15 -28.74
C LEU A 200 13.55 10.51 -28.36
N LEU A 201 12.42 10.55 -27.67
CA LEU A 201 11.83 11.80 -27.18
C LEU A 201 12.81 12.55 -26.27
N ARG A 202 13.47 11.85 -25.35
CA ARG A 202 14.47 12.50 -24.47
C ARG A 202 15.71 12.97 -25.22
N LEU A 203 16.14 12.24 -26.26
CA LEU A 203 17.24 12.65 -27.12
C LEU A 203 16.91 13.92 -27.90
N VAL A 204 15.66 14.04 -28.34
CA VAL A 204 15.11 15.20 -29.04
C VAL A 204 14.97 16.42 -28.11
N ASP A 205 14.51 16.22 -26.88
CA ASP A 205 14.30 17.31 -25.91
C ASP A 205 15.60 17.85 -25.27
N ASN A 206 16.75 17.22 -25.52
CA ASN A 206 18.01 17.60 -24.87
C ASN A 206 18.73 18.73 -25.62
N GLU A 207 18.59 19.96 -25.13
CA GLU A 207 19.21 21.16 -25.73
C GLU A 207 20.73 21.06 -25.92
N ALA A 208 21.44 20.39 -25.01
CA ALA A 208 22.90 20.24 -25.12
C ALA A 208 23.28 19.33 -26.30
N LEU A 209 22.51 18.26 -26.55
CA LEU A 209 22.68 17.42 -27.74
C LEU A 209 22.32 18.20 -29.00
N LEU A 210 21.22 18.97 -29.01
CA LEU A 210 20.79 19.76 -30.18
C LEU A 210 21.87 20.73 -30.69
N ARG A 211 22.67 21.32 -29.79
CA ARG A 211 23.81 22.19 -30.15
C ARG A 211 24.98 21.44 -30.81
N ILE A 212 25.09 20.14 -30.59
CA ILE A 212 26.23 19.30 -30.98
C ILE A 212 25.93 18.46 -32.24
N ILE A 213 24.66 18.24 -32.61
CA ILE A 213 24.28 17.34 -33.72
C ILE A 213 24.85 17.84 -35.06
N SER A 214 25.90 17.16 -35.53
CA SER A 214 26.44 17.25 -36.90
C SER A 214 25.87 16.17 -37.84
N LEU A 215 25.24 15.13 -37.28
CA LEU A 215 24.62 13.98 -37.99
C LEU A 215 23.13 14.21 -38.33
N ARG A 216 22.74 15.44 -38.67
CA ARG A 216 21.32 15.86 -38.80
C ARG A 216 20.55 15.10 -39.88
N LYS A 217 21.20 14.87 -41.02
CA LYS A 217 20.58 14.15 -42.15
C LYS A 217 20.33 12.68 -41.82
N HIS A 218 21.32 12.01 -41.22
CA HIS A 218 21.18 10.61 -40.81
C HIS A 218 20.12 10.44 -39.71
N LEU A 219 20.07 11.35 -38.73
CA LEU A 219 19.05 11.33 -37.68
C LEU A 219 17.64 11.56 -38.26
N SER A 220 17.49 12.54 -39.16
CA SER A 220 16.22 12.82 -39.85
C SER A 220 15.75 11.62 -40.69
N ASP A 221 16.65 11.00 -41.45
CA ASP A 221 16.34 9.85 -42.30
C ASP A 221 15.97 8.63 -41.44
N SER A 222 16.77 8.27 -40.42
CA SER A 222 16.46 7.14 -39.52
C SER A 222 15.15 7.34 -38.76
N LEU A 223 14.88 8.57 -38.28
CA LEU A 223 13.64 8.91 -37.58
C LEU A 223 12.40 8.78 -38.49
N GLY A 224 12.50 9.27 -39.73
CA GLY A 224 11.42 9.17 -40.71
C GLY A 224 11.04 7.73 -41.04
N HIS A 225 12.03 6.85 -41.26
CA HIS A 225 11.77 5.43 -41.50
C HIS A 225 11.22 4.73 -40.25
N PHE A 226 11.71 5.09 -39.05
CA PHE A 226 11.26 4.48 -37.80
C PHE A 226 9.81 4.85 -37.45
N ILE A 227 9.38 6.11 -37.66
CA ILE A 227 8.00 6.55 -37.44
C ILE A 227 7.00 5.74 -38.28
N GLN A 228 7.37 5.37 -39.51
CA GLN A 228 6.53 4.54 -40.40
C GLN A 228 6.27 3.12 -39.86
N THR A 229 7.04 2.66 -38.85
CA THR A 229 6.85 1.32 -38.24
C THR A 229 5.71 1.26 -37.23
N PHE A 230 5.07 2.39 -36.90
CA PHE A 230 3.96 2.46 -35.94
C PHE A 230 2.62 2.66 -36.68
N GLN A 231 1.79 1.61 -36.73
CA GLN A 231 0.40 1.71 -37.18
C GLN A 231 -0.55 0.97 -36.23
N PRO A 232 -1.58 1.64 -35.67
CA PRO A 232 -1.87 3.08 -35.75
C PRO A 232 -0.84 3.92 -34.97
N ALA A 233 -0.58 5.15 -35.44
CA ALA A 233 0.42 6.03 -34.85
C ALA A 233 -0.08 6.61 -33.51
N PRO A 234 0.58 6.33 -32.36
CA PRO A 234 0.27 7.00 -31.10
C PRO A 234 0.64 8.49 -31.12
N LEU A 235 -0.11 9.30 -30.35
CA LEU A 235 -0.03 10.78 -30.27
C LEU A 235 1.39 11.34 -30.03
N TYR A 236 2.26 10.59 -29.37
CA TYR A 236 3.63 11.03 -29.08
C TYR A 236 4.57 10.99 -30.28
N LEU A 237 4.24 10.25 -31.34
CA LEU A 237 5.03 10.21 -32.57
C LEU A 237 4.89 11.50 -33.37
N GLU A 238 3.81 12.24 -33.17
CA GLU A 238 3.62 13.54 -33.79
C GLU A 238 4.72 14.53 -33.35
N ARG A 239 5.14 14.47 -32.08
CA ARG A 239 6.28 15.26 -31.57
C ARG A 239 7.59 14.91 -32.25
N LEU A 240 7.85 13.62 -32.50
CA LEU A 240 9.04 13.18 -33.24
C LEU A 240 8.98 13.62 -34.70
N GLU A 241 7.80 13.57 -35.32
CA GLU A 241 7.60 14.01 -36.70
C GLU A 241 7.72 15.54 -36.84
N ILE A 242 7.27 16.30 -35.85
CA ILE A 242 7.46 17.76 -35.78
C ILE A 242 8.90 18.13 -35.53
N PHE A 243 9.59 17.41 -34.64
CA PHE A 243 11.01 17.59 -34.49
C PHE A 243 11.75 17.33 -35.81
N ARG A 244 11.36 16.28 -36.54
CA ARG A 244 11.92 15.92 -37.86
C ARG A 244 11.68 17.00 -38.91
N THR A 245 10.47 17.53 -38.98
CA THR A 245 10.02 18.42 -40.07
C THR A 245 10.17 19.90 -39.78
N GLN A 246 10.08 20.31 -38.51
CA GLN A 246 10.13 21.70 -38.06
C GLN A 246 11.45 22.01 -37.35
N THR A 247 11.82 21.33 -36.27
CA THR A 247 13.01 21.70 -35.48
C THR A 247 14.33 21.41 -36.20
N LEU A 248 14.49 20.20 -36.78
CA LEU A 248 15.68 19.86 -37.56
C LEU A 248 15.80 20.68 -38.85
N ALA A 249 14.69 21.18 -39.38
CA ALA A 249 14.63 22.05 -40.56
C ALA A 249 14.82 23.54 -40.23
N GLN A 250 14.39 24.00 -39.05
CA GLN A 250 14.52 25.40 -38.57
C GLN A 250 15.90 25.72 -37.99
N LEU A 251 16.78 24.72 -37.81
CA LEU A 251 18.19 24.91 -37.41
C LEU A 251 19.09 25.41 -38.57
N ASP A 252 18.51 25.85 -39.69
CA ASP A 252 19.14 26.75 -40.66
C ASP A 252 19.19 28.19 -40.09
N PRO A 253 20.27 28.96 -40.32
CA PRO A 253 20.63 30.03 -39.40
C PRO A 253 19.83 31.30 -39.66
N VAL A 254 18.88 31.68 -38.78
CA VAL A 254 18.44 33.09 -38.63
C VAL A 254 18.00 33.45 -37.19
N ASP A 255 18.71 34.44 -36.65
CA ASP A 255 18.44 35.47 -35.63
C ASP A 255 17.75 35.15 -34.29
N GLU A 256 18.59 35.08 -33.25
CA GLU A 256 18.30 35.06 -31.80
C GLU A 256 17.54 36.29 -31.23
N LYS A 257 16.97 37.16 -32.05
CA LYS A 257 16.42 38.46 -31.58
C LYS A 257 14.91 38.49 -31.31
N LYS A 258 14.19 37.38 -31.44
CA LYS A 258 12.73 37.36 -31.19
C LYS A 258 12.26 36.60 -29.95
N GLN A 259 13.11 35.81 -29.28
CA GLN A 259 12.68 34.94 -28.17
C GLN A 259 12.88 35.54 -26.77
N ALA A 260 13.72 36.56 -26.63
CA ALA A 260 14.01 37.17 -25.33
C ALA A 260 12.92 38.11 -24.79
N ALA A 261 11.92 38.49 -25.61
CA ALA A 261 10.87 39.42 -25.20
C ALA A 261 9.67 38.75 -24.52
N ASN A 262 9.41 37.45 -24.77
CA ASN A 262 8.24 36.76 -24.23
C ASN A 262 8.51 36.11 -22.87
N ALA A 263 9.76 35.75 -22.57
CA ALA A 263 10.11 35.07 -21.31
C ALA A 263 10.06 36.00 -20.08
N ALA A 264 10.41 37.28 -20.25
CA ALA A 264 10.50 38.22 -19.14
C ALA A 264 9.14 38.80 -18.68
N MET A 265 8.08 38.67 -19.50
CA MET A 265 6.74 39.15 -19.15
C MET A 265 5.92 38.08 -18.37
N ASP A 266 6.14 36.79 -18.66
CA ASP A 266 5.47 35.68 -17.95
C ASP A 266 6.01 35.50 -16.52
N GLU A 267 7.30 35.78 -16.29
CA GLU A 267 7.96 35.56 -14.99
C GLU A 267 7.58 36.60 -13.91
N LEU A 268 7.12 37.79 -14.32
CA LEU A 268 6.71 38.86 -13.41
C LEU A 268 5.21 38.84 -13.04
N LEU A 269 4.37 38.15 -13.81
CA LEU A 269 2.94 37.97 -13.49
C LEU A 269 2.68 36.73 -12.62
N ASP A 270 3.63 35.79 -12.53
CA ASP A 270 3.40 34.47 -11.94
C ASP A 270 3.58 34.38 -10.41
N SER A 271 4.07 35.44 -9.75
CA SER A 271 4.49 35.40 -8.34
C SER A 271 3.48 35.93 -7.31
N THR A 272 2.25 36.29 -7.68
CA THR A 272 1.30 36.96 -6.74
C THR A 272 -0.14 36.45 -6.70
N VAL A 273 -0.48 35.36 -7.40
CA VAL A 273 -1.85 34.81 -7.40
C VAL A 273 -1.81 33.37 -6.88
N GLY A 274 -2.21 33.17 -5.62
CA GLY A 274 -2.25 31.86 -4.95
C GLY A 274 -3.40 30.98 -5.43
N LEU A 275 -3.35 29.68 -5.09
CA LEU A 275 -4.39 28.68 -5.39
C LEU A 275 -5.80 29.14 -4.97
N GLU A 276 -5.91 29.95 -3.92
CA GLU A 276 -7.18 30.49 -3.41
C GLU A 276 -7.81 31.56 -4.32
N SER A 277 -7.01 32.31 -5.07
CA SER A 277 -7.48 33.34 -6.01
C SER A 277 -7.88 32.80 -7.38
N PHE A 278 -7.77 31.49 -7.62
CA PHE A 278 -8.23 30.87 -8.87
C PHE A 278 -9.77 30.84 -8.91
N VAL A 279 -10.36 31.53 -9.89
CA VAL A 279 -11.81 31.62 -10.07
C VAL A 279 -12.31 30.32 -10.72
N VAL A 280 -13.12 29.56 -9.98
CA VAL A 280 -13.76 28.32 -10.42
C VAL A 280 -15.26 28.58 -10.49
N ALA A 281 -15.94 28.18 -11.56
CA ALA A 281 -17.38 28.36 -11.64
C ALA A 281 -18.08 27.47 -10.60
N ASP A 282 -19.05 28.01 -9.87
CA ASP A 282 -19.77 27.21 -8.87
C ASP A 282 -20.70 26.20 -9.53
N ILE A 283 -20.49 24.92 -9.21
CA ILE A 283 -21.41 23.83 -9.53
C ILE A 283 -22.02 23.38 -8.19
N PRO A 284 -23.35 23.45 -8.02
CA PRO A 284 -23.98 22.92 -6.81
C PRO A 284 -23.77 21.41 -6.75
N ILE A 285 -22.91 20.96 -5.84
CA ILE A 285 -22.65 19.53 -5.61
C ILE A 285 -23.78 18.99 -4.73
N ALA A 286 -24.49 17.97 -5.22
CA ALA A 286 -25.61 17.37 -4.51
C ALA A 286 -25.11 16.44 -3.40
N ASN A 287 -25.91 16.30 -2.33
CA ASN A 287 -25.68 15.25 -1.32
C ASN A 287 -26.11 13.90 -1.89
N SER A 288 -25.16 13.20 -2.51
CA SER A 288 -25.43 11.88 -3.09
C SER A 288 -25.50 10.81 -1.99
N ARG A 289 -26.36 9.82 -2.20
CA ARG A 289 -26.47 8.61 -1.34
C ARG A 289 -25.15 7.83 -1.33
N ALA A 290 -24.41 7.80 -2.45
CA ALA A 290 -23.16 7.06 -2.55
C ALA A 290 -22.04 7.55 -1.64
N ALA A 291 -21.97 8.84 -1.34
CA ALA A 291 -20.79 9.37 -0.65
C ALA A 291 -20.64 8.88 0.80
N LEU A 292 -21.72 8.82 1.61
CA LEU A 292 -21.65 8.22 2.95
C LEU A 292 -21.45 6.70 2.89
N TYR A 293 -22.10 6.04 1.93
CA TYR A 293 -21.92 4.62 1.67
C TYR A 293 -20.45 4.28 1.36
N ILE A 294 -19.77 5.09 0.54
CA ILE A 294 -18.34 4.96 0.23
C ILE A 294 -17.49 5.17 1.49
N TYR A 295 -17.76 6.23 2.24
CA TYR A 295 -17.00 6.58 3.45
C TYR A 295 -17.07 5.45 4.50
N LEU A 296 -18.27 4.95 4.81
CA LEU A 296 -18.46 3.87 5.77
C LEU A 296 -17.87 2.55 5.27
N ASN A 297 -18.01 2.23 3.98
CA ASN A 297 -17.40 1.04 3.41
C ASN A 297 -15.87 1.09 3.55
N ALA A 298 -15.24 2.23 3.21
CA ALA A 298 -13.80 2.42 3.37
C ALA A 298 -13.32 2.25 4.82
N ALA A 299 -14.06 2.82 5.77
CA ALA A 299 -13.74 2.76 7.20
C ALA A 299 -13.86 1.34 7.80
N LEU A 300 -14.69 0.46 7.21
CA LEU A 300 -15.04 -0.86 7.79
C LEU A 300 -14.51 -2.08 7.00
N VAL A 301 -14.01 -1.88 5.77
CA VAL A 301 -13.62 -2.98 4.86
C VAL A 301 -12.36 -3.75 5.29
N GLY A 302 -11.46 -3.06 5.99
CA GLY A 302 -10.21 -3.58 6.54
C GLY A 302 -10.24 -3.54 8.07
N ARG A 303 -9.14 -3.14 8.70
CA ARG A 303 -9.16 -2.73 10.10
C ARG A 303 -10.20 -1.62 10.24
N PRO A 304 -11.13 -1.68 11.21
CA PRO A 304 -12.01 -0.56 11.48
C PRO A 304 -11.20 0.70 11.79
N VAL A 305 -11.44 1.76 11.02
CA VAL A 305 -10.84 3.08 11.22
C VAL A 305 -11.98 4.10 11.29
N LEU A 306 -12.62 4.15 12.45
CA LEU A 306 -13.72 5.08 12.75
C LEU A 306 -13.27 6.04 13.85
N ASP A 307 -12.88 7.24 13.45
CA ASP A 307 -12.74 8.37 14.37
C ASP A 307 -14.04 9.18 14.36
N ASP A 308 -14.76 9.15 15.49
CA ASP A 308 -16.04 9.83 15.65
C ASP A 308 -15.92 11.33 15.30
N SER A 309 -14.82 11.99 15.70
CA SER A 309 -14.61 13.41 15.42
C SER A 309 -14.46 13.72 13.93
N MET A 310 -13.75 12.85 13.20
CA MET A 310 -13.57 12.97 11.75
C MET A 310 -14.88 12.67 11.00
N LEU A 311 -15.64 11.67 11.45
CA LEU A 311 -16.95 11.37 10.89
C LEU A 311 -17.91 12.54 11.08
N TYR A 312 -17.94 13.18 12.25
CA TYR A 312 -18.78 14.37 12.47
C TYR A 312 -18.34 15.57 11.66
N ALA A 313 -17.03 15.82 11.53
CA ALA A 313 -16.52 16.86 10.63
C ALA A 313 -17.00 16.61 9.19
N PHE A 314 -16.86 15.37 8.70
CA PHE A 314 -17.33 14.99 7.37
C PHE A 314 -18.84 15.22 7.19
N LEU A 315 -19.64 14.81 8.17
CA LEU A 315 -21.10 14.98 8.17
C LEU A 315 -21.50 16.47 8.19
N ASN A 316 -20.95 17.25 9.12
CA ASN A 316 -21.28 18.68 9.26
C ASN A 316 -20.93 19.46 7.99
N ASN A 317 -19.75 19.23 7.43
CA ASN A 317 -19.28 19.90 6.21
C ASN A 317 -20.09 19.48 4.97
N LYS A 318 -20.54 18.22 4.91
CA LYS A 318 -21.35 17.73 3.79
C LYS A 318 -22.78 18.29 3.84
N TYR A 319 -23.42 18.23 5.00
CA TYR A 319 -24.84 18.58 5.16
C TYR A 319 -25.09 20.05 5.50
N GLN A 320 -24.05 20.89 5.57
CA GLN A 320 -24.16 22.32 5.92
C GLN A 320 -24.94 22.52 7.21
N GLU A 321 -24.55 21.77 8.26
CA GLU A 321 -25.20 21.78 9.58
C GLU A 321 -26.66 21.24 9.61
N ASN A 322 -27.19 20.67 8.53
CA ASN A 322 -28.47 19.96 8.55
C ASN A 322 -28.33 18.59 9.24
N GLN A 323 -28.41 18.59 10.56
CA GLN A 323 -28.29 17.40 11.41
C GLN A 323 -29.36 16.34 11.13
N GLN A 324 -30.59 16.73 10.76
CA GLN A 324 -31.67 15.78 10.43
C GLN A 324 -31.32 14.94 9.19
N ALA A 325 -30.93 15.61 8.10
CA ALA A 325 -30.55 14.92 6.87
C ALA A 325 -29.31 14.05 7.07
N SER A 326 -28.34 14.54 7.85
CA SER A 326 -27.15 13.78 8.24
C SER A 326 -27.50 12.50 9.01
N ALA A 327 -28.38 12.58 10.01
CA ALA A 327 -28.79 11.42 10.80
C ALA A 327 -29.55 10.38 9.95
N VAL A 328 -30.49 10.83 9.12
CA VAL A 328 -31.25 9.93 8.22
C VAL A 328 -30.32 9.20 7.25
N ASP A 329 -29.44 9.93 6.56
CA ASP A 329 -28.56 9.34 5.56
C ASP A 329 -27.47 8.47 6.19
N LEU A 330 -27.01 8.77 7.40
CA LEU A 330 -26.08 7.91 8.15
C LEU A 330 -26.72 6.55 8.46
N ILE A 331 -27.98 6.53 8.90
CA ILE A 331 -28.71 5.28 9.15
C ILE A 331 -28.86 4.50 7.84
N VAL A 332 -29.38 5.14 6.78
CA VAL A 332 -29.59 4.48 5.49
C VAL A 332 -28.27 3.92 4.92
N ALA A 333 -27.19 4.71 4.93
CA ALA A 333 -25.89 4.25 4.45
C ALA A 333 -25.34 3.07 5.26
N SER A 334 -25.58 3.03 6.58
CA SER A 334 -25.14 1.92 7.44
C SER A 334 -25.86 0.62 7.08
N PHE A 335 -27.17 0.66 6.84
CA PHE A 335 -27.94 -0.48 6.35
C PHE A 335 -27.53 -0.88 4.92
N ASP A 336 -27.23 0.09 4.05
CA ASP A 336 -26.76 -0.17 2.69
C ASP A 336 -25.42 -0.90 2.66
N VAL A 337 -24.48 -0.55 3.54
CA VAL A 337 -23.18 -1.24 3.66
C VAL A 337 -23.38 -2.69 4.11
N LEU A 338 -24.24 -2.94 5.10
CA LEU A 338 -24.56 -4.30 5.55
C LEU A 338 -25.25 -5.13 4.45
N ALA A 339 -26.22 -4.55 3.75
CA ALA A 339 -26.91 -5.20 2.64
C ALA A 339 -25.95 -5.56 1.49
N ASN A 340 -25.03 -4.64 1.14
CA ASN A 340 -24.03 -4.89 0.12
C ASN A 340 -23.07 -6.03 0.50
N ALA A 341 -22.62 -6.10 1.75
CA ALA A 341 -21.73 -7.17 2.21
C ALA A 341 -22.41 -8.55 2.07
N VAL A 342 -23.67 -8.66 2.48
CA VAL A 342 -24.44 -9.90 2.31
C VAL A 342 -24.68 -10.23 0.84
N PHE A 343 -25.02 -9.24 0.01
CA PHE A 343 -25.25 -9.43 -1.43
C PHE A 343 -24.00 -9.93 -2.16
N ARG A 344 -22.83 -9.39 -1.79
CA ARG A 344 -21.52 -9.80 -2.32
C ARG A 344 -21.03 -11.12 -1.74
N ASN A 345 -21.79 -11.74 -0.83
CA ASN A 345 -21.41 -12.92 -0.07
C ASN A 345 -20.06 -12.74 0.64
N GLU A 346 -19.83 -11.54 1.17
CA GLU A 346 -18.73 -11.26 2.07
C GLU A 346 -18.89 -12.18 3.29
N GLY A 347 -17.81 -12.82 3.72
CA GLY A 347 -17.89 -13.93 4.68
C GLY A 347 -18.64 -13.56 5.97
N PRO A 348 -19.12 -14.54 6.75
CA PRO A 348 -19.96 -14.34 7.94
C PRO A 348 -19.38 -13.36 8.97
N LYS A 349 -18.05 -13.18 8.96
CA LYS A 349 -17.31 -12.31 9.87
C LYS A 349 -17.42 -10.83 9.50
N ASP A 350 -17.40 -10.51 8.21
CA ASP A 350 -17.59 -9.15 7.72
C ASP A 350 -19.04 -8.71 8.00
N ALA A 351 -20.01 -9.61 7.77
CA ALA A 351 -21.41 -9.37 8.11
C ALA A 351 -21.65 -9.15 9.61
N HIS A 352 -20.99 -9.92 10.49
CA HIS A 352 -21.10 -9.72 11.94
C HIS A 352 -20.56 -8.36 12.40
N LEU A 353 -19.39 -7.94 11.91
CA LEU A 353 -18.82 -6.62 12.23
C LEU A 353 -19.77 -5.50 11.80
N LEU A 354 -20.30 -5.56 10.57
CA LEU A 354 -21.22 -4.56 10.04
C LEU A 354 -22.55 -4.53 10.80
N ARG A 355 -23.08 -5.69 11.19
CA ARG A 355 -24.26 -5.78 12.05
C ARG A 355 -23.99 -5.17 13.42
N SER A 356 -22.84 -5.46 14.03
CA SER A 356 -22.43 -4.85 15.30
C SER A 356 -22.24 -3.33 15.17
N PHE A 357 -21.71 -2.84 14.05
CA PHE A 357 -21.66 -1.40 13.77
C PHE A 357 -23.07 -0.78 13.74
N VAL A 358 -24.01 -1.39 13.00
CA VAL A 358 -25.41 -0.91 12.90
C VAL A 358 -26.13 -0.93 14.26
N VAL A 359 -25.97 -1.99 15.06
CA VAL A 359 -26.73 -2.16 16.31
C VAL A 359 -26.04 -1.52 17.52
N ASN A 360 -24.71 -1.60 17.63
CA ASN A 360 -23.98 -1.18 18.83
C ASN A 360 -23.31 0.19 18.69
N LYS A 361 -22.72 0.53 17.54
CA LYS A 361 -21.96 1.78 17.36
C LYS A 361 -22.84 2.93 16.84
N LEU A 362 -23.70 2.66 15.86
CA LEU A 362 -24.54 3.67 15.23
C LEU A 362 -25.48 4.40 16.22
N PRO A 363 -26.17 3.75 17.18
CA PRO A 363 -26.95 4.47 18.18
C PRO A 363 -26.11 5.45 19.01
N LEU A 364 -24.89 5.08 19.39
CA LEU A 364 -23.98 5.97 20.12
C LEU A 364 -23.58 7.18 19.26
N LEU A 365 -23.36 6.97 17.95
CA LEU A 365 -23.06 8.05 17.02
C LEU A 365 -24.23 9.03 16.89
N LEU A 366 -25.47 8.50 16.86
CA LEU A 366 -26.70 9.27 16.81
C LEU A 366 -26.94 10.07 18.09
N CYS A 367 -26.60 9.54 19.27
CA CYS A 367 -26.69 10.29 20.53
C CYS A 367 -25.87 11.58 20.53
N GLN A 368 -24.72 11.59 19.84
CA GLN A 368 -23.88 12.79 19.76
C GLN A 368 -24.32 13.74 18.62
N LEU A 369 -24.86 13.19 17.51
CA LEU A 369 -25.44 14.00 16.42
C LEU A 369 -26.74 14.71 16.84
N CYS A 370 -27.59 14.02 17.59
CA CYS A 370 -28.85 14.53 18.12
C CYS A 370 -28.60 15.11 19.53
N HIS A 371 -27.90 16.25 19.61
CA HIS A 371 -27.59 16.93 20.87
C HIS A 371 -28.87 17.22 21.69
N PRO A 372 -28.86 17.32 23.04
CA PRO A 372 -30.07 17.56 23.85
C PRO A 372 -30.89 18.83 23.54
N GLU A 373 -30.38 19.78 22.74
CA GLU A 373 -31.17 20.91 22.19
C GLU A 373 -32.07 20.47 21.01
N PHE A 374 -31.72 19.36 20.38
CA PHE A 374 -32.50 18.55 19.45
C PHE A 374 -33.42 17.66 20.29
N SER A 375 -34.73 17.94 20.31
CA SER A 375 -35.67 17.20 21.17
C SER A 375 -35.68 15.70 20.83
N ALA A 376 -35.95 14.81 21.81
CA ALA A 376 -36.08 13.36 21.56
C ALA A 376 -37.08 13.03 20.42
N THR A 377 -38.11 13.87 20.27
CA THR A 377 -39.10 13.79 19.17
C THR A 377 -38.48 13.94 17.78
N SER A 378 -37.36 14.66 17.66
CA SER A 378 -36.65 14.85 16.40
C SER A 378 -35.69 13.72 16.04
N ALA A 379 -35.08 13.05 17.04
CA ALA A 379 -34.30 11.82 16.81
C ALA A 379 -35.21 10.68 16.36
N GLU A 380 -36.36 10.51 17.00
CA GLU A 380 -37.36 9.52 16.62
C GLU A 380 -37.88 9.72 15.19
N PHE A 381 -38.12 10.98 14.79
CA PHE A 381 -38.50 11.31 13.42
C PHE A 381 -37.43 10.88 12.41
N CYS A 382 -36.15 11.17 12.68
CA CYS A 382 -35.06 10.78 11.79
C CYS A 382 -34.95 9.26 11.65
N ILE A 383 -35.11 8.51 12.75
CA ILE A 383 -35.06 7.05 12.74
C ILE A 383 -36.25 6.47 11.95
N THR A 384 -37.45 7.01 12.16
CA THR A 384 -38.66 6.59 11.43
C THR A 384 -38.54 6.83 9.93
N GLU A 385 -38.08 8.03 9.55
CA GLU A 385 -37.85 8.41 8.16
C GLU A 385 -36.79 7.51 7.52
N ALA A 386 -35.67 7.25 8.19
CA ALA A 386 -34.61 6.39 7.68
C ALA A 386 -35.09 4.95 7.47
N LEU A 387 -35.79 4.36 8.44
CA LEU A 387 -36.30 2.99 8.35
C LEU A 387 -37.37 2.82 7.27
N SER A 388 -38.10 3.88 6.92
CA SER A 388 -39.03 3.85 5.77
C SER A 388 -38.31 3.68 4.42
N ARG A 389 -37.03 4.08 4.35
CA ARG A 389 -36.16 3.97 3.16
C ARG A 389 -35.33 2.68 3.15
N VAL A 390 -35.35 1.90 4.24
CA VAL A 390 -34.68 0.60 4.32
C VAL A 390 -35.56 -0.46 3.64
N ASP A 391 -34.98 -1.25 2.75
CA ASP A 391 -35.71 -2.28 2.00
C ASP A 391 -36.11 -3.47 2.90
N THR A 392 -37.41 -3.65 3.10
CA THR A 392 -38.00 -4.75 3.89
C THR A 392 -37.88 -6.11 3.21
N GLY A 393 -37.63 -6.13 1.90
CA GLY A 393 -37.27 -7.31 1.13
C GLY A 393 -35.88 -7.83 1.46
N ILE A 394 -34.96 -6.97 1.92
CA ILE A 394 -33.63 -7.39 2.40
C ILE A 394 -33.64 -7.59 3.92
N PHE A 395 -34.21 -6.64 4.66
CA PHE A 395 -34.32 -6.65 6.12
C PHE A 395 -35.77 -6.93 6.53
N PRO A 396 -36.14 -8.21 6.73
CA PRO A 396 -37.54 -8.60 6.95
C PRO A 396 -38.14 -7.93 8.19
N THR A 397 -39.45 -7.67 8.12
CA THR A 397 -40.31 -7.47 9.27
C THR A 397 -40.51 -8.80 10.03
N ALA A 398 -40.79 -8.76 11.33
CA ALA A 398 -41.08 -9.92 12.19
C ALA A 398 -42.09 -10.87 11.53
N SER A 399 -43.13 -10.31 10.92
CA SER A 399 -44.15 -11.04 10.14
C SER A 399 -43.60 -11.78 8.93
N LEU A 400 -42.63 -11.21 8.21
CA LEU A 400 -41.98 -11.81 7.04
C LEU A 400 -40.89 -12.83 7.40
N MET A 401 -40.43 -12.87 8.66
CA MET A 401 -39.43 -13.85 9.13
C MET A 401 -40.00 -15.27 9.24
N PHE A 402 -41.33 -15.42 9.35
CA PHE A 402 -42.00 -16.72 9.41
C PHE A 402 -42.39 -17.28 8.04
N ASP A 403 -41.98 -16.63 6.95
CA ASP A 403 -42.19 -17.11 5.59
C ASP A 403 -41.13 -18.17 5.21
N GLU A 404 -41.50 -19.44 5.32
CA GLU A 404 -40.68 -20.62 4.95
C GLU A 404 -40.19 -20.61 3.49
N SER A 405 -40.75 -19.75 2.62
CA SER A 405 -40.30 -19.62 1.23
C SER A 405 -39.05 -18.73 1.07
N ARG A 406 -38.61 -18.04 2.13
CA ARG A 406 -37.47 -17.12 2.11
C ARG A 406 -36.18 -17.82 2.56
N ASN A 407 -35.07 -17.45 1.94
CA ASN A 407 -33.75 -17.89 2.39
C ASN A 407 -33.36 -17.06 3.62
N ASN A 408 -33.56 -17.59 4.83
CA ASN A 408 -33.23 -16.91 6.08
C ASN A 408 -31.73 -16.62 6.17
N ASN A 409 -31.39 -15.37 6.40
CA ASN A 409 -30.00 -14.94 6.59
C ASN A 409 -29.84 -14.39 8.00
N PRO A 410 -29.10 -15.08 8.88
CA PRO A 410 -28.96 -14.68 10.29
C PRO A 410 -28.28 -13.33 10.48
N TYR A 411 -27.70 -12.73 9.44
CA TYR A 411 -27.10 -11.39 9.48
C TYR A 411 -28.05 -10.25 9.08
N MET A 412 -29.22 -10.57 8.50
CA MET A 412 -30.21 -9.60 8.03
C MET A 412 -31.52 -9.66 8.82
N ASP A 413 -31.85 -10.86 9.31
CA ASP A 413 -32.99 -11.12 10.17
C ASP A 413 -32.88 -10.29 11.47
N SER A 414 -33.99 -9.77 12.00
CA SER A 414 -34.10 -8.97 13.24
C SER A 414 -33.26 -7.69 13.35
N VAL A 415 -32.42 -7.32 12.38
CA VAL A 415 -31.51 -6.15 12.47
C VAL A 415 -32.27 -4.84 12.75
N ARG A 416 -33.44 -4.66 12.12
CA ARG A 416 -34.30 -3.47 12.35
C ARG A 416 -34.82 -3.42 13.78
N GLU A 417 -35.25 -4.55 14.32
CA GLU A 417 -35.74 -4.66 15.70
C GLU A 417 -34.60 -4.38 16.71
N GLU A 418 -33.45 -5.02 16.52
CA GLU A 418 -32.27 -4.84 17.37
C GLU A 418 -31.75 -3.41 17.34
N PHE A 419 -31.72 -2.78 16.17
CA PHE A 419 -31.36 -1.37 16.04
C PHE A 419 -32.32 -0.44 16.79
N CYS A 420 -33.63 -0.64 16.65
CA CYS A 420 -34.63 0.13 17.39
C CYS A 420 -34.54 -0.11 18.90
N ALA A 421 -34.30 -1.35 19.33
CA ALA A 421 -34.10 -1.70 20.73
C ALA A 421 -32.88 -0.99 21.32
N ALA A 422 -31.76 -0.98 20.60
CA ALA A 422 -30.55 -0.27 21.00
C ALA A 422 -30.76 1.26 21.03
N CYS A 423 -31.52 1.82 20.09
CA CYS A 423 -31.88 3.24 20.12
C CYS A 423 -32.75 3.58 21.35
N ALA A 424 -33.70 2.72 21.72
CA ALA A 424 -34.51 2.89 22.92
C ALA A 424 -33.68 2.72 24.21
N LEU A 425 -32.69 1.82 24.21
CA LEU A 425 -31.74 1.62 25.31
C LEU A 425 -30.92 2.88 25.61
N HIS A 426 -30.51 3.62 24.57
CA HIS A 426 -29.74 4.85 24.69
C HIS A 426 -30.60 6.13 24.77
N GLY A 427 -31.93 5.99 24.81
CA GLY A 427 -32.85 7.11 25.00
C GLY A 427 -33.12 7.97 23.75
N LEU A 428 -32.79 7.46 22.56
CA LEU A 428 -33.11 8.12 21.28
C LEU A 428 -34.58 7.94 20.88
N ILE A 429 -35.22 6.88 21.37
CA ILE A 429 -36.62 6.54 21.13
C ILE A 429 -37.26 6.20 22.47
N GLU A 430 -38.53 6.57 22.66
CA GLU A 430 -39.32 6.08 23.80
C GLU A 430 -39.63 4.59 23.65
N ARG A 431 -39.50 3.81 24.72
CA ARG A 431 -39.68 2.35 24.69
C ARG A 431 -41.04 1.92 24.11
N ASP A 432 -42.09 2.70 24.36
CA ASP A 432 -43.45 2.44 23.90
C ASP A 432 -43.66 2.73 22.40
N HIS A 433 -42.71 3.45 21.77
CA HIS A 433 -42.79 3.82 20.35
C HIS A 433 -42.09 2.83 19.41
N VAL A 434 -41.34 1.85 19.94
CA VAL A 434 -40.59 0.88 19.12
C VAL A 434 -41.51 0.13 18.14
N ASP A 435 -42.61 -0.44 18.64
CA ASP A 435 -43.60 -1.15 17.81
C ASP A 435 -44.27 -0.22 16.78
N ARG A 436 -44.47 1.06 17.13
CA ARG A 436 -45.06 2.06 16.21
C ARG A 436 -44.15 2.34 15.02
N ILE A 437 -42.84 2.45 15.27
CA ILE A 437 -41.83 2.75 14.24
C ILE A 437 -41.63 1.55 13.32
N LEU A 438 -41.62 0.34 13.89
CA LEU A 438 -41.47 -0.90 13.12
C LEU A 438 -42.75 -1.24 12.34
N GLY A 439 -43.92 -0.82 12.83
CA GLY A 439 -45.23 -1.08 12.23
C GLY A 439 -45.84 -2.43 12.65
N GLU A 440 -45.21 -3.15 13.57
CA GLU A 440 -45.62 -4.46 14.09
C GLU A 440 -45.05 -4.67 15.50
N THR A 441 -45.59 -5.65 16.24
CA THR A 441 -45.09 -6.00 17.58
C THR A 441 -43.74 -6.71 17.47
N SER A 442 -42.69 -6.15 18.09
CA SER A 442 -41.38 -6.78 18.11
C SER A 442 -41.42 -8.09 18.91
N MET A 443 -40.80 -9.14 18.37
CA MET A 443 -40.67 -10.44 19.02
C MET A 443 -39.32 -10.62 19.73
N SER A 444 -38.33 -9.81 19.36
CA SER A 444 -36.96 -9.87 19.90
C SER A 444 -36.65 -8.81 20.96
N TYR A 445 -37.55 -7.83 21.14
CA TYR A 445 -37.38 -6.76 22.13
C TYR A 445 -37.49 -7.29 23.56
N ASP A 446 -36.39 -7.21 24.31
CA ASP A 446 -36.37 -7.45 25.75
C ASP A 446 -36.51 -6.12 26.53
N PRO A 447 -37.70 -5.77 27.04
CA PRO A 447 -37.89 -4.54 27.81
C PRO A 447 -37.14 -4.54 29.15
N SER A 448 -36.65 -5.70 29.61
CA SER A 448 -35.83 -5.83 30.82
C SER A 448 -34.35 -5.54 30.58
N LEU A 449 -33.93 -5.37 29.32
CA LEU A 449 -32.56 -5.00 28.99
C LEU A 449 -32.26 -3.58 29.49
N GLU A 450 -31.27 -3.49 30.37
CA GLU A 450 -30.80 -2.23 30.95
C GLU A 450 -29.46 -1.81 30.34
N ARG A 451 -29.21 -0.50 30.36
CA ARG A 451 -27.94 0.07 29.89
C ARG A 451 -26.84 -0.35 30.85
N VAL A 452 -25.83 -1.02 30.33
CA VAL A 452 -24.70 -1.52 31.14
C VAL A 452 -23.80 -0.35 31.53
N ASN A 453 -23.44 -0.31 32.83
CA ASN A 453 -22.53 0.69 33.36
C ASN A 453 -21.07 0.20 33.23
N ARG A 454 -20.25 0.98 32.51
CA ARG A 454 -18.82 0.72 32.31
C ARG A 454 -18.05 0.54 33.62
N ASP A 455 -18.22 1.45 34.57
CA ASP A 455 -17.43 1.44 35.82
C ASP A 455 -17.74 0.21 36.67
N ARG A 456 -18.98 -0.30 36.57
CA ARG A 456 -19.37 -1.56 37.19
C ARG A 456 -18.68 -2.75 36.53
N LEU A 457 -18.61 -2.79 35.20
CA LEU A 457 -17.90 -3.84 34.47
C LEU A 457 -16.40 -3.85 34.80
N VAL A 458 -15.78 -2.67 34.86
CA VAL A 458 -14.37 -2.54 35.27
C VAL A 458 -14.19 -3.05 36.70
N GLY A 459 -15.08 -2.69 37.63
CA GLY A 459 -15.07 -3.24 38.99
C GLY A 459 -15.27 -4.76 39.05
N ASP A 460 -16.10 -5.33 38.18
CA ASP A 460 -16.29 -6.77 38.05
C ASP A 460 -15.03 -7.48 37.51
N CYS A 461 -14.34 -6.89 36.52
CA CYS A 461 -13.04 -7.39 36.02
C CYS A 461 -11.97 -7.40 37.11
N LEU A 462 -11.87 -6.30 37.87
CA LEU A 462 -10.88 -6.13 38.94
C LEU A 462 -11.12 -7.07 40.14
N SER A 463 -12.34 -7.55 40.34
CA SER A 463 -12.73 -8.36 41.50
C SER A 463 -12.76 -9.87 41.26
N ASP A 464 -12.99 -10.32 40.02
CA ASP A 464 -13.14 -11.75 39.70
C ASP A 464 -12.62 -12.09 38.30
N SER A 465 -11.43 -12.71 38.23
CA SER A 465 -10.80 -13.10 36.97
C SER A 465 -11.60 -14.14 36.17
N ALA A 466 -12.49 -14.91 36.82
CA ALA A 466 -13.35 -15.86 36.12
C ALA A 466 -14.45 -15.18 35.28
N LYS A 467 -14.80 -13.93 35.59
CA LYS A 467 -15.78 -13.15 34.82
C LYS A 467 -15.22 -12.60 33.51
N ILE A 468 -13.89 -12.51 33.36
CA ILE A 468 -13.23 -11.94 32.17
C ILE A 468 -13.69 -12.66 30.89
N GLN A 469 -13.75 -13.99 30.91
CA GLN A 469 -14.23 -14.76 29.74
C GLN A 469 -15.70 -14.46 29.42
N SER A 470 -16.54 -14.28 30.44
CA SER A 470 -17.94 -13.90 30.27
C SER A 470 -18.06 -12.51 29.67
N ILE A 471 -17.27 -11.54 30.15
CA ILE A 471 -17.27 -10.15 29.64
C ILE A 471 -16.78 -10.11 28.18
N ILE A 472 -15.70 -10.81 27.85
CA ILE A 472 -15.22 -10.92 26.45
C ILE A 472 -16.28 -11.57 25.55
N SER A 473 -17.03 -12.56 26.04
CA SER A 473 -18.14 -13.16 25.27
C SER A 473 -19.30 -12.19 25.01
N GLN A 474 -19.43 -11.10 25.78
CA GLN A 474 -20.44 -10.07 25.52
C GLN A 474 -20.09 -9.19 24.31
N LEU A 475 -18.82 -9.16 23.86
CA LEU A 475 -18.41 -8.45 22.65
C LEU A 475 -19.07 -9.04 21.38
N ASP A 476 -19.51 -10.29 21.42
CA ASP A 476 -20.18 -10.98 20.32
C ASP A 476 -21.69 -10.64 20.24
N ARG A 477 -22.23 -9.81 21.16
CA ARG A 477 -23.66 -9.45 21.21
C ARG A 477 -24.04 -8.32 20.27
N VAL A 478 -25.33 -8.22 19.99
CA VAL A 478 -25.96 -7.17 19.18
C VAL A 478 -27.15 -6.59 19.95
N ASP A 479 -26.85 -6.00 21.11
CA ASP A 479 -27.85 -5.56 22.10
C ASP A 479 -27.72 -4.06 22.48
N GLY A 480 -26.81 -3.32 21.84
CA GLY A 480 -26.56 -1.91 22.11
C GLY A 480 -25.59 -1.63 23.26
N ASN A 481 -25.19 -2.63 24.06
CA ASN A 481 -24.32 -2.44 25.23
C ASN A 481 -22.83 -2.70 24.96
N VAL A 482 -22.48 -3.23 23.79
CA VAL A 482 -21.11 -3.67 23.47
C VAL A 482 -20.06 -2.56 23.58
N GLY A 483 -20.42 -1.29 23.34
CA GLY A 483 -19.48 -0.18 23.52
C GLY A 483 -18.97 -0.03 24.96
N ALA A 484 -19.84 -0.21 25.96
CA ALA A 484 -19.43 -0.18 27.36
C ALA A 484 -18.53 -1.37 27.73
N VAL A 485 -18.77 -2.54 27.11
CA VAL A 485 -17.95 -3.75 27.27
C VAL A 485 -16.57 -3.55 26.66
N ALA A 486 -16.49 -3.01 25.44
CA ALA A 486 -15.24 -2.74 24.74
C ALA A 486 -14.33 -1.82 25.57
N HIS A 487 -14.86 -0.68 26.05
CA HIS A 487 -14.09 0.23 26.89
C HIS A 487 -13.67 -0.40 28.23
N ALA A 488 -14.54 -1.18 28.87
CA ALA A 488 -14.19 -1.85 30.13
C ALA A 488 -13.07 -2.89 29.97
N VAL A 489 -13.02 -3.57 28.81
CA VAL A 489 -11.94 -4.51 28.46
C VAL A 489 -10.61 -3.79 28.24
N VAL A 490 -10.62 -2.57 27.68
CA VAL A 490 -9.39 -1.79 27.42
C VAL A 490 -8.81 -1.18 28.71
N GLU A 491 -9.63 -0.86 29.72
CA GLU A 491 -9.18 -0.24 30.98
C GLU A 491 -8.63 -1.23 32.04
N ASP A 492 -8.83 -2.55 31.89
CA ASP A 492 -8.40 -3.54 32.89
C ASP A 492 -6.88 -3.84 32.86
N THR A 493 -6.23 -3.67 34.01
CA THR A 493 -4.77 -3.83 34.19
C THR A 493 -4.38 -4.94 35.18
N MET A 494 -5.32 -5.51 35.96
CA MET A 494 -4.96 -6.41 37.07
C MET A 494 -4.83 -7.89 36.67
N SER A 495 -5.42 -8.31 35.55
CA SER A 495 -5.33 -9.68 35.02
C SER A 495 -4.92 -9.70 33.54
N LEU A 496 -3.93 -8.86 33.19
CA LEU A 496 -3.52 -8.59 31.82
C LEU A 496 -3.15 -9.86 31.03
N LYS A 497 -2.42 -10.81 31.63
CA LYS A 497 -2.09 -12.10 31.00
C LYS A 497 -3.32 -12.84 30.47
N LEU A 498 -4.33 -13.00 31.33
CA LEU A 498 -5.55 -13.74 30.99
C LEU A 498 -6.35 -13.00 29.92
N LEU A 499 -6.50 -11.68 30.08
CA LEU A 499 -7.18 -10.82 29.11
C LEU A 499 -6.51 -10.89 27.73
N CYS A 500 -5.19 -10.68 27.66
CA CYS A 500 -4.42 -10.73 26.42
C CYS A 500 -4.53 -12.09 25.73
N THR A 501 -4.45 -13.17 26.51
CA THR A 501 -4.56 -14.53 26.00
C THR A 501 -5.95 -14.79 25.40
N GLN A 502 -7.02 -14.42 26.11
CA GLN A 502 -8.39 -14.63 25.63
C GLN A 502 -8.72 -13.77 24.39
N LEU A 503 -8.23 -12.52 24.35
CA LEU A 503 -8.42 -11.63 23.19
C LEU A 503 -7.62 -12.12 21.97
N ALA A 504 -6.39 -12.57 22.14
CA ALA A 504 -5.58 -13.12 21.05
C ALA A 504 -6.21 -14.38 20.43
N GLN A 505 -6.97 -15.15 21.22
CA GLN A 505 -7.72 -16.33 20.76
C GLN A 505 -9.00 -15.98 19.99
N LYS A 506 -9.52 -14.75 20.13
CA LYS A 506 -10.73 -14.27 19.45
C LYS A 506 -10.45 -13.08 18.53
N PRO A 507 -9.90 -13.29 17.31
CA PRO A 507 -9.57 -12.20 16.39
C PRO A 507 -10.76 -11.30 16.00
N GLN A 508 -11.99 -11.82 16.04
CA GLN A 508 -13.20 -11.04 15.72
C GLN A 508 -13.51 -10.00 16.80
N SER A 509 -13.29 -10.33 18.07
CA SER A 509 -13.50 -9.40 19.18
C SER A 509 -12.58 -8.19 19.07
N LEU A 510 -11.37 -8.36 18.52
CA LEU A 510 -10.46 -7.24 18.21
C LEU A 510 -11.07 -6.27 17.19
N ASP A 511 -11.75 -6.79 16.16
CA ASP A 511 -12.42 -5.95 15.17
C ASP A 511 -13.55 -5.13 15.82
N ILE A 512 -14.30 -5.74 16.74
CA ILE A 512 -15.40 -5.07 17.46
C ILE A 512 -14.86 -3.97 18.38
N ILE A 513 -13.77 -4.23 19.12
CA ILE A 513 -13.13 -3.23 19.99
C ILE A 513 -12.72 -1.99 19.17
N LEU A 514 -12.19 -2.19 17.96
CA LEU A 514 -11.78 -1.10 17.07
C LEU A 514 -12.93 -0.27 16.46
N LEU A 515 -14.19 -0.65 16.68
CA LEU A 515 -15.32 0.24 16.41
C LEU A 515 -15.44 1.36 17.45
N PHE A 516 -14.90 1.16 18.65
CA PHE A 516 -15.07 2.05 19.79
C PHE A 516 -13.76 2.73 20.22
N ASP A 517 -12.61 2.05 20.08
CA ASP A 517 -11.30 2.54 20.51
C ASP A 517 -10.26 2.55 19.38
N LYS A 518 -9.22 3.36 19.54
CA LYS A 518 -8.09 3.44 18.60
C LYS A 518 -7.06 2.36 18.89
N VAL A 519 -6.25 2.02 17.90
CA VAL A 519 -5.16 1.05 18.10
C VAL A 519 -4.14 1.56 19.11
N THR A 520 -3.78 2.84 19.06
CA THR A 520 -2.79 3.43 19.97
C THR A 520 -3.27 3.42 21.42
N SER A 521 -4.55 3.68 21.69
CA SER A 521 -5.09 3.64 23.06
C SER A 521 -5.04 2.25 23.69
N ILE A 522 -4.99 1.19 22.88
CA ILE A 522 -4.92 -0.20 23.35
C ILE A 522 -3.45 -0.65 23.45
N LEU A 523 -2.67 -0.45 22.40
CA LEU A 523 -1.34 -1.08 22.29
C LEU A 523 -0.20 -0.23 22.84
N GLU A 524 -0.29 1.09 22.85
CA GLU A 524 0.78 1.96 23.37
C GLU A 524 1.07 1.64 24.86
N PRO A 525 0.07 1.53 25.76
CA PRO A 525 0.32 1.15 27.15
C PRO A 525 0.91 -0.26 27.30
N VAL A 526 0.43 -1.22 26.49
CA VAL A 526 0.90 -2.61 26.50
C VAL A 526 2.34 -2.72 26.01
N CYS A 527 2.71 -2.00 24.95
CA CYS A 527 4.07 -1.97 24.43
C CYS A 527 5.01 -1.27 25.43
N SER A 528 4.57 -0.18 26.05
CA SER A 528 5.33 0.50 27.11
C SER A 528 5.58 -0.41 28.32
N LEU A 529 4.63 -1.26 28.68
CA LEU A 529 4.81 -2.26 29.74
C LEU A 529 5.87 -3.30 29.35
N LEU A 530 5.80 -3.84 28.14
CA LEU A 530 6.76 -4.84 27.64
C LEU A 530 8.17 -4.26 27.45
N ASP A 531 8.32 -3.02 27.00
CA ASP A 531 9.61 -2.37 26.85
C ASP A 531 10.30 -2.11 28.20
N ASN A 532 9.50 -1.85 29.25
CA ASN A 532 9.97 -1.60 30.61
C ASN A 532 9.86 -2.84 31.52
N TRP A 533 9.81 -4.05 30.94
CA TRP A 533 9.61 -5.28 31.68
C TRP A 533 10.69 -5.50 32.75
N ARG A 534 10.25 -5.74 33.99
CA ARG A 534 11.13 -6.04 35.14
C ARG A 534 10.53 -7.18 35.93
N TYR A 535 11.36 -8.15 36.30
CA TYR A 535 11.01 -9.23 37.21
C TYR A 535 11.81 -9.10 38.51
N GLU A 536 11.28 -9.65 39.61
CA GLU A 536 11.98 -9.67 40.89
C GLU A 536 13.07 -10.76 40.86
N GLU A 537 14.31 -10.39 41.19
CA GLU A 537 15.50 -11.27 41.15
C GLU A 537 15.42 -12.46 42.15
N ASP A 538 14.47 -12.43 43.09
CA ASP A 538 14.28 -13.46 44.12
C ASP A 538 13.31 -14.59 43.70
N GLN A 539 12.78 -14.58 42.47
CA GLN A 539 11.92 -15.66 41.96
C GLN A 539 12.76 -16.90 41.59
N GLY A 540 12.46 -18.04 42.21
CA GLY A 540 13.21 -19.29 42.01
C GLY A 540 12.88 -20.06 40.72
N GLU A 541 11.85 -19.65 39.96
CA GLU A 541 11.42 -20.29 38.70
C GLU A 541 11.25 -19.20 37.61
N TYR A 542 11.91 -19.34 36.46
CA TYR A 542 11.89 -18.33 35.39
C TYR A 542 10.83 -18.58 34.31
N GLN A 543 10.29 -19.80 34.23
CA GLN A 543 9.26 -20.17 33.26
C GLN A 543 7.99 -19.28 33.32
N PRO A 544 7.46 -18.89 34.49
CA PRO A 544 6.31 -17.97 34.56
C PRO A 544 6.56 -16.59 33.94
N VAL A 545 7.81 -16.09 34.01
CA VAL A 545 8.20 -14.80 33.43
C VAL A 545 8.07 -14.84 31.89
N TYR A 546 8.53 -15.93 31.29
CA TYR A 546 8.38 -16.17 29.85
C TYR A 546 6.93 -16.32 29.44
N GLU A 547 6.15 -17.04 30.24
CA GLU A 547 4.74 -17.28 29.96
C GLU A 547 3.91 -16.00 30.01
N GLU A 548 4.13 -15.14 31.00
CA GLU A 548 3.43 -13.86 31.13
C GLU A 548 3.82 -12.88 30.02
N TYR A 549 5.13 -12.71 29.78
CA TYR A 549 5.64 -11.84 28.72
C TYR A 549 5.13 -12.30 27.34
N GLY A 550 5.21 -13.61 27.06
CA GLY A 550 4.76 -14.21 25.82
C GLY A 550 3.26 -14.08 25.60
N ALA A 551 2.44 -14.23 26.64
CA ALA A 551 0.99 -14.07 26.56
C ALA A 551 0.56 -12.63 26.22
N ILE A 552 1.22 -11.63 26.83
CA ILE A 552 0.96 -10.22 26.54
C ILE A 552 1.46 -9.86 25.13
N LEU A 553 2.66 -10.31 24.76
CA LEU A 553 3.23 -10.11 23.43
C LEU A 553 2.37 -10.79 22.34
N LEU A 554 1.70 -11.90 22.64
CA LEU A 554 0.79 -12.57 21.71
C LEU A 554 -0.37 -11.66 21.29
N LEU A 555 -0.90 -10.81 22.19
CA LEU A 555 -1.91 -9.81 21.84
C LEU A 555 -1.33 -8.75 20.89
N VAL A 556 -0.11 -8.28 21.16
CA VAL A 556 0.60 -7.33 20.29
C VAL A 556 0.81 -7.92 18.90
N PHE A 557 1.23 -9.19 18.82
CA PHE A 557 1.29 -9.92 17.55
C PHE A 557 -0.08 -10.08 16.90
N ALA A 558 -1.14 -10.28 17.69
CA ALA A 558 -2.49 -10.40 17.17
C ALA A 558 -2.93 -9.15 16.42
N PHE A 559 -2.77 -7.96 17.00
CA PHE A 559 -3.05 -6.70 16.30
C PHE A 559 -2.08 -6.46 15.13
N SER A 560 -0.78 -6.58 15.39
CA SER A 560 0.27 -6.23 14.42
C SER A 560 0.14 -7.04 13.14
N TYR A 561 -0.01 -8.37 13.27
CA TYR A 561 -0.11 -9.23 12.11
C TYR A 561 -1.50 -9.21 11.48
N ARG A 562 -2.59 -9.22 12.26
CA ARG A 562 -3.96 -9.20 11.70
C ARG A 562 -4.19 -7.97 10.84
N TYR A 563 -3.77 -6.80 11.32
CA TYR A 563 -4.02 -5.52 10.63
C TYR A 563 -2.83 -5.00 9.83
N ASN A 564 -1.69 -5.71 9.83
CA ASN A 564 -0.46 -5.33 9.15
C ASN A 564 0.07 -3.95 9.60
N LEU A 565 0.24 -3.80 10.92
CA LEU A 565 0.65 -2.55 11.57
C LEU A 565 2.17 -2.42 11.62
N SER A 566 2.65 -1.21 11.36
CA SER A 566 4.03 -0.82 11.65
C SER A 566 4.16 -0.39 13.13
N PRO A 567 5.39 -0.33 13.69
CA PRO A 567 5.60 0.21 15.03
C PRO A 567 5.03 1.61 15.24
N LEU A 568 5.01 2.44 14.19
CA LEU A 568 4.44 3.79 14.23
C LEU A 568 2.91 3.77 14.34
N ASP A 569 2.24 2.85 13.64
CA ASP A 569 0.78 2.70 13.71
C ASP A 569 0.31 2.24 15.11
N ILE A 570 1.22 1.66 15.89
CA ILE A 570 1.01 1.18 17.25
C ILE A 570 1.19 2.32 18.28
N GLY A 571 1.86 3.41 17.91
CA GLY A 571 2.24 4.51 18.81
C GLY A 571 3.66 4.39 19.38
N ILE A 572 4.49 3.50 18.83
CA ILE A 572 5.89 3.37 19.26
C ILE A 572 6.74 4.40 18.51
N HIS A 573 7.18 5.42 19.25
CA HIS A 573 8.03 6.49 18.70
C HIS A 573 9.52 6.33 19.04
N SER A 574 9.87 5.42 19.95
CA SER A 574 11.26 5.17 20.35
C SER A 574 11.94 4.19 19.40
N ALA A 575 13.11 4.59 18.87
CA ALA A 575 13.95 3.71 18.06
C ALA A 575 14.57 2.55 18.88
N ASP A 576 14.69 2.71 20.20
CA ASP A 576 15.28 1.75 21.11
C ASP A 576 14.27 0.72 21.67
N SER A 577 13.00 0.79 21.25
CA SER A 577 11.95 -0.14 21.70
C SER A 577 12.28 -1.58 21.34
N HIS A 578 12.31 -2.45 22.36
CA HIS A 578 12.50 -3.89 22.20
C HIS A 578 11.31 -4.50 21.45
N VAL A 579 10.09 -4.07 21.78
CA VAL A 579 8.86 -4.54 21.13
C VAL A 579 8.88 -4.20 19.63
N ALA A 580 9.28 -2.97 19.26
CA ALA A 580 9.41 -2.59 17.85
C ALA A 580 10.43 -3.46 17.10
N ARG A 581 11.57 -3.77 17.74
CA ARG A 581 12.59 -4.69 17.19
C ARG A 581 12.03 -6.10 17.04
N ILE A 582 11.27 -6.60 18.00
CA ILE A 582 10.65 -7.94 17.92
C ILE A 582 9.68 -8.00 16.75
N ILE A 583 8.70 -7.08 16.66
CA ILE A 583 7.69 -7.06 15.58
C ILE A 583 8.34 -7.01 14.19
N THR A 584 9.42 -6.25 14.04
CA THR A 584 10.07 -6.04 12.74
C THR A 584 11.13 -7.07 12.39
N LYS A 585 11.92 -7.55 13.35
CA LYS A 585 13.14 -8.34 13.09
C LYS A 585 13.09 -9.79 13.57
N SER A 586 12.18 -10.19 14.46
CA SER A 586 12.22 -11.53 15.09
C SER A 586 12.10 -12.71 14.11
N HIS A 587 11.45 -12.49 12.96
CA HIS A 587 11.28 -13.49 11.91
C HIS A 587 12.36 -13.39 10.81
N ILE A 588 13.19 -12.34 10.85
CA ILE A 588 14.25 -12.11 9.87
C ILE A 588 15.50 -12.85 10.35
N LEU A 589 16.02 -13.71 9.50
CA LEU A 589 17.23 -14.46 9.82
C LEU A 589 18.46 -13.54 9.90
N ARG A 590 19.13 -13.55 11.06
CA ARG A 590 20.47 -13.01 11.22
C ARG A 590 21.48 -14.14 11.01
N PRO A 591 22.46 -14.01 10.10
CA PRO A 591 23.51 -15.01 9.93
C PRO A 591 24.21 -15.30 11.27
N LEU A 592 24.52 -16.57 11.53
CA LEU A 592 25.19 -16.99 12.77
C LEU A 592 26.52 -16.26 12.99
N ASP A 593 27.23 -15.91 11.91
CA ASP A 593 28.49 -15.17 11.93
C ASP A 593 28.34 -13.69 12.39
N GLU A 594 27.11 -13.15 12.37
CA GLU A 594 26.80 -11.77 12.77
C GLU A 594 26.25 -11.68 14.19
N LEU A 595 26.07 -12.81 14.89
CA LEU A 595 25.67 -12.86 16.29
C LEU A 595 26.84 -12.50 17.21
N SER A 596 26.55 -11.81 18.31
CA SER A 596 27.54 -11.63 19.37
C SER A 596 27.93 -12.96 20.03
N GLU A 597 29.08 -13.01 20.71
CA GLU A 597 29.54 -14.20 21.44
C GLU A 597 28.49 -14.67 22.46
N GLN A 598 27.88 -13.74 23.20
CA GLN A 598 26.81 -14.02 24.15
C GLN A 598 25.52 -14.53 23.48
N GLU A 599 25.10 -13.94 22.35
CA GLU A 599 23.94 -14.44 21.60
C GLU A 599 24.19 -15.85 21.04
N SER A 600 25.40 -16.14 20.58
CA SER A 600 25.81 -17.46 20.11
C SER A 600 25.82 -18.51 21.23
N GLU A 601 26.26 -18.12 22.43
CA GLU A 601 26.17 -18.96 23.63
C GLU A 601 24.71 -19.23 23.99
N HIS A 602 23.84 -18.22 23.97
CA HIS A 602 22.41 -18.39 24.20
C HIS A 602 21.77 -19.33 23.18
N VAL A 603 22.03 -19.17 21.87
CA VAL A 603 21.51 -20.07 20.83
C VAL A 603 21.96 -21.51 21.09
N THR A 604 23.23 -21.71 21.42
CA THR A 604 23.78 -23.05 21.74
C THR A 604 23.12 -23.64 22.99
N GLY A 605 22.94 -22.82 24.02
CA GLY A 605 22.26 -23.20 25.26
C GLY A 605 20.82 -23.66 25.01
N TRP A 606 20.06 -22.92 24.20
CA TRP A 606 18.69 -23.30 23.81
C TRP A 606 18.64 -24.59 23.01
N ILE A 607 19.56 -24.80 22.05
CA ILE A 607 19.62 -26.05 21.27
C ILE A 607 19.95 -27.25 22.17
N ASN A 608 20.93 -27.11 23.07
CA ASN A 608 21.29 -28.19 24.00
C ASN A 608 20.12 -28.47 24.97
N GLY A 609 19.49 -27.45 25.54
CA GLY A 609 18.35 -27.63 26.45
C GLY A 609 17.13 -28.29 25.79
N LEU A 610 16.90 -28.06 24.49
CA LEU A 610 15.79 -28.65 23.74
C LEU A 610 16.04 -30.09 23.25
N PHE A 611 17.28 -30.44 22.92
CA PHE A 611 17.59 -31.70 22.20
C PHE A 611 18.62 -32.61 22.88
N ASP A 612 19.36 -32.13 23.89
CA ASP A 612 20.31 -32.95 24.63
C ASP A 612 19.64 -33.56 25.89
N ASN A 613 19.38 -34.86 25.81
CA ASN A 613 18.77 -35.62 26.91
C ASN A 613 19.66 -35.69 28.17
N GLU A 614 20.96 -35.41 28.05
CA GLU A 614 21.90 -35.39 29.19
C GLU A 614 21.92 -34.04 29.93
N ALA A 615 21.43 -32.96 29.29
CA ALA A 615 21.48 -31.59 29.81
C ALA A 615 20.38 -31.26 30.85
N GLY A 616 19.46 -32.19 31.13
CA GLY A 616 18.41 -32.00 32.14
C GLY A 616 17.24 -31.11 31.71
N GLY A 617 17.13 -30.78 30.41
CA GLY A 617 16.06 -29.95 29.84
C GLY A 617 16.37 -28.45 29.86
N LEU A 618 15.33 -27.63 29.81
CA LEU A 618 15.44 -26.17 29.86
C LEU A 618 15.69 -25.71 31.31
N GLY A 619 16.94 -25.44 31.65
CA GLY A 619 17.33 -24.98 32.99
C GLY A 619 17.05 -23.51 33.26
N ASP A 620 16.73 -23.16 34.51
CA ASP A 620 16.48 -21.78 34.95
C ASP A 620 17.69 -20.86 34.72
N ASP A 621 18.91 -21.39 34.81
CA ASP A 621 20.14 -20.61 34.55
C ASP A 621 20.14 -20.01 33.13
N LEU A 622 19.72 -20.78 32.12
CA LEU A 622 19.61 -20.31 30.73
C LEU A 622 18.51 -19.25 30.58
N MET A 623 17.36 -19.47 31.22
CA MET A 623 16.23 -18.54 31.15
C MET A 623 16.49 -17.24 31.93
N SER A 624 17.34 -17.30 32.96
CA SER A 624 17.76 -16.12 33.72
C SER A 624 18.80 -15.28 32.98
N SER A 625 19.70 -15.92 32.22
CA SER A 625 20.77 -15.22 31.47
C SER A 625 20.28 -14.62 30.15
N CYS A 626 19.24 -15.22 29.56
CA CYS A 626 18.59 -14.75 28.34
C CYS A 626 17.18 -14.25 28.72
N PRO A 627 16.91 -12.95 28.82
CA PRO A 627 15.57 -12.45 29.11
C PRO A 627 14.62 -12.67 27.91
N PRO A 628 13.28 -12.70 28.12
CA PRO A 628 12.32 -13.02 27.07
C PRO A 628 12.48 -12.18 25.79
N HIS A 629 12.68 -10.86 25.93
CA HIS A 629 12.82 -9.97 24.77
C HIS A 629 14.04 -10.29 23.88
N GLU A 630 15.15 -10.75 24.47
CA GLU A 630 16.32 -11.24 23.73
C GLU A 630 16.03 -12.58 23.07
N PHE A 631 15.41 -13.51 23.80
CA PHE A 631 15.00 -14.81 23.27
C PHE A 631 14.17 -14.67 21.99
N TYR A 632 13.17 -13.78 21.95
CA TYR A 632 12.35 -13.54 20.75
C TYR A 632 13.17 -13.07 19.53
N LEU A 633 14.29 -12.38 19.72
CA LEU A 633 15.20 -11.96 18.65
C LEU A 633 16.17 -13.06 18.19
N LEU A 634 16.25 -14.17 18.93
CA LEU A 634 17.07 -15.35 18.63
C LEU A 634 16.26 -16.52 18.04
N VAL A 635 14.92 -16.42 18.01
CA VAL A 635 14.04 -17.46 17.49
C VAL A 635 14.42 -17.91 16.07
N ALA A 636 14.60 -16.98 15.13
CA ALA A 636 14.96 -17.36 13.75
C ALA A 636 16.30 -18.12 13.65
N PRO A 637 17.42 -17.64 14.25
CA PRO A 637 18.66 -18.43 14.35
C PRO A 637 18.53 -19.79 15.03
N ILE A 638 17.75 -19.90 16.10
CA ILE A 638 17.48 -21.19 16.77
C ILE A 638 16.80 -22.15 15.79
N PHE A 639 15.73 -21.71 15.13
CA PHE A 639 15.02 -22.54 14.17
C PHE A 639 15.86 -22.89 12.94
N GLN A 640 16.72 -21.99 12.46
CA GLN A 640 17.70 -22.31 11.42
C GLN A 640 18.59 -23.48 11.87
N SER A 641 19.14 -23.39 13.09
CA SER A 641 20.02 -24.43 13.64
C SER A 641 19.30 -25.77 13.78
N ILE A 642 18.04 -25.77 14.22
CA ILE A 642 17.19 -26.97 14.32
C ILE A 642 17.01 -27.62 12.94
N ILE A 643 16.63 -26.84 11.93
CA ILE A 643 16.37 -27.35 10.57
C ILE A 643 17.65 -27.92 9.97
N THR A 644 18.75 -27.17 10.03
CA THR A 644 20.06 -27.61 9.53
C THR A 644 20.52 -28.88 10.25
N ALA A 645 20.43 -28.93 11.59
CA ALA A 645 20.82 -30.11 12.37
C ALA A 645 20.01 -31.36 11.99
N TYR A 646 18.71 -31.21 11.74
CA TYR A 646 17.84 -32.28 11.28
C TYR A 646 18.14 -32.71 9.83
N THR A 647 18.35 -31.75 8.91
CA THR A 647 18.67 -32.05 7.50
C THR A 647 19.98 -32.84 7.36
N TYR A 648 21.01 -32.49 8.14
CA TYR A 648 22.30 -33.17 8.12
C TYR A 648 22.36 -34.41 9.02
N GLY A 649 21.27 -34.74 9.72
CA GLY A 649 21.14 -35.96 10.53
C GLY A 649 21.85 -35.93 11.88
N TYR A 650 22.19 -34.74 12.40
CA TYR A 650 22.67 -34.56 13.77
C TYR A 650 21.55 -34.79 14.80
N ILE A 651 20.30 -34.54 14.42
CA ILE A 651 19.09 -34.82 15.20
C ILE A 651 18.24 -35.81 14.39
N ASN A 652 17.67 -36.82 15.04
CA ASN A 652 16.78 -37.81 14.42
C ASN A 652 15.29 -37.44 14.61
N ASP A 653 14.38 -38.17 13.97
CA ASP A 653 12.93 -37.93 14.05
C ASP A 653 12.38 -37.93 15.48
N GLU A 654 12.89 -38.81 16.36
CA GLU A 654 12.45 -38.91 17.75
C GLU A 654 12.92 -37.70 18.58
N SER A 655 14.16 -37.27 18.37
CA SER A 655 14.74 -36.10 19.03
C SER A 655 14.08 -34.81 18.55
N LEU A 656 13.81 -34.70 17.24
CA LEU A 656 13.05 -33.58 16.68
C LEU A 656 11.65 -33.50 17.31
N LYS A 657 10.97 -34.64 17.43
CA LYS A 657 9.66 -34.71 18.08
C LYS A 657 9.74 -34.28 19.54
N GLY A 658 10.71 -34.79 20.31
CA GLY A 658 10.90 -34.43 21.72
C GLY A 658 11.17 -32.94 21.93
N GLY A 659 12.06 -32.33 21.15
CA GLY A 659 12.32 -30.89 21.25
C GLY A 659 11.13 -30.02 20.84
N VAL A 660 10.33 -30.47 19.86
CA VAL A 660 9.09 -29.78 19.46
C VAL A 660 8.01 -29.85 20.56
N GLU A 661 7.97 -30.92 21.37
CA GLU A 661 7.04 -31.01 22.50
C GLU A 661 7.27 -29.86 23.51
N TYR A 662 8.52 -29.49 23.79
CA TYR A 662 8.85 -28.31 24.62
C TYR A 662 8.44 -26.98 23.96
N LEU A 663 8.61 -26.85 22.65
CA LEU A 663 8.27 -25.61 21.91
C LEU A 663 6.75 -25.35 21.85
N VAL A 664 5.94 -26.39 22.07
CA VAL A 664 4.48 -26.34 22.05
C VAL A 664 3.89 -26.20 23.46
N ASP A 665 4.72 -26.10 24.51
CA ASP A 665 4.26 -25.73 25.85
C ASP A 665 3.89 -24.24 25.93
N THR A 666 3.00 -23.91 26.89
CA THR A 666 2.33 -22.59 26.98
C THR A 666 3.30 -21.40 27.02
N PHE A 667 4.48 -21.56 27.64
CA PHE A 667 5.45 -20.48 27.81
C PHE A 667 6.29 -20.17 26.56
N LEU A 668 6.50 -21.13 25.66
CA LEU A 668 7.22 -20.91 24.39
C LEU A 668 6.29 -20.76 23.20
N LEU A 669 5.03 -21.19 23.31
CA LEU A 669 4.07 -21.19 22.22
C LEU A 669 3.96 -19.87 21.44
N PRO A 670 3.94 -18.68 22.10
CA PRO A 670 3.87 -17.43 21.36
C PRO A 670 5.13 -17.13 20.50
N SER A 671 6.28 -17.73 20.80
CA SER A 671 7.50 -17.67 19.96
C SER A 671 7.35 -18.38 18.61
N LEU A 672 6.36 -19.27 18.48
CA LEU A 672 6.07 -19.92 17.21
C LEU A 672 5.53 -18.96 16.15
N VAL A 673 5.00 -17.80 16.54
CA VAL A 673 4.54 -16.79 15.57
C VAL A 673 5.69 -16.32 14.68
N PRO A 674 6.80 -15.76 15.22
CA PRO A 674 7.95 -15.43 14.40
C PRO A 674 8.70 -16.65 13.85
N ALA A 675 8.73 -17.78 14.55
CA ALA A 675 9.38 -18.99 14.05
C ALA A 675 8.74 -19.53 12.77
N ILE A 676 7.41 -19.69 12.75
CA ILE A 676 6.68 -20.20 11.59
C ILE A 676 6.75 -19.20 10.45
N ARG A 677 6.75 -17.89 10.74
CA ARG A 677 6.96 -16.85 9.73
C ARG A 677 8.35 -16.97 9.10
N PHE A 678 9.41 -17.11 9.91
CA PHE A 678 10.75 -17.42 9.43
C PHE A 678 10.76 -18.67 8.55
N LEU A 679 10.17 -19.78 8.99
CA LEU A 679 10.10 -21.03 8.20
C LEU A 679 9.32 -20.86 6.89
N SER A 680 8.28 -20.01 6.89
CA SER A 680 7.49 -19.68 5.70
C SER A 680 8.31 -18.91 4.66
N ASP A 681 9.24 -18.06 5.10
CA ASP A 681 10.16 -17.32 4.23
C ASP A 681 11.37 -18.20 3.83
N TYR A 682 11.83 -19.04 4.75
CA TYR A 682 13.02 -19.89 4.58
C TYR A 682 12.81 -21.06 3.62
N ILE A 683 11.59 -21.59 3.51
CA ILE A 683 11.25 -22.67 2.57
C ILE A 683 11.55 -22.29 1.10
N TRP A 684 11.63 -20.99 0.79
CA TRP A 684 11.95 -20.46 -0.53
C TRP A 684 13.44 -20.43 -0.85
N ILE A 685 14.28 -20.38 0.18
CA ILE A 685 15.70 -20.02 0.05
C ILE A 685 16.56 -21.28 -0.20
N ASP A 686 16.39 -22.35 0.58
CA ASP A 686 17.24 -23.55 0.48
C ASP A 686 16.47 -24.82 0.06
N GLN A 687 16.73 -25.29 -1.16
CA GLN A 687 16.13 -26.50 -1.73
C GLN A 687 16.48 -27.79 -0.98
N LYS A 688 17.59 -27.83 -0.23
CA LYS A 688 18.02 -29.04 0.49
C LYS A 688 17.25 -29.24 1.79
N GLU A 689 16.82 -28.14 2.42
CA GLU A 689 16.19 -28.14 3.74
C GLU A 689 14.65 -28.13 3.67
N GLN A 690 14.05 -27.93 2.48
CA GLN A 690 12.60 -27.87 2.25
C GLN A 690 11.81 -29.03 2.86
N LYS A 691 12.30 -30.28 2.76
CA LYS A 691 11.61 -31.45 3.36
C LYS A 691 11.66 -31.43 4.88
N SER A 692 12.78 -31.01 5.46
CA SER A 692 12.96 -30.83 6.90
C SER A 692 12.04 -29.74 7.43
N ILE A 693 11.88 -28.64 6.70
CA ILE A 693 10.96 -27.54 7.05
C ILE A 693 9.50 -28.03 7.06
N VAL A 694 9.05 -28.74 6.02
CA VAL A 694 7.69 -29.31 5.97
C VAL A 694 7.44 -30.26 7.15
N LYS A 695 8.42 -31.10 7.49
CA LYS A 695 8.33 -32.02 8.63
C LYS A 695 8.23 -31.27 9.97
N ALA A 696 9.06 -30.25 10.18
CA ALA A 696 9.01 -29.42 11.38
C ALA A 696 7.65 -28.69 11.50
N LEU A 697 7.16 -28.09 10.40
CA LEU A 697 5.84 -27.44 10.36
C LEU A 697 4.70 -28.41 10.68
N GLN A 698 4.78 -29.67 10.21
CA GLN A 698 3.79 -30.68 10.55
C GLN A 698 3.76 -30.98 12.05
N LEU A 699 4.93 -31.12 12.70
CA LEU A 699 5.01 -31.37 14.13
C LEU A 699 4.49 -30.17 14.96
N LEU A 700 4.81 -28.94 14.54
CA LEU A 700 4.38 -27.71 15.22
C LEU A 700 2.87 -27.45 15.09
N LEU A 701 2.30 -27.69 13.91
CA LEU A 701 0.89 -27.39 13.63
C LEU A 701 -0.05 -28.53 14.02
N THR A 702 0.44 -29.77 14.04
CA THR A 702 -0.34 -30.96 14.40
C THR A 702 0.40 -31.81 15.43
N PRO A 703 0.63 -31.27 16.64
CA PRO A 703 1.29 -32.00 17.72
C PRO A 703 0.43 -33.21 18.13
N SER A 704 1.08 -34.34 18.44
CA SER A 704 0.39 -35.58 18.83
C SER A 704 -0.22 -35.52 20.23
N SER A 705 0.31 -34.65 21.10
CA SER A 705 -0.08 -34.46 22.49
C SER A 705 0.10 -32.99 22.84
N ILE A 706 -0.97 -32.34 23.29
CA ILE A 706 -0.98 -30.93 23.69
C ILE A 706 -2.00 -30.76 24.80
N SER A 707 -1.71 -29.91 25.79
CA SER A 707 -2.67 -29.58 26.85
C SER A 707 -3.85 -28.78 26.29
N GLY A 708 -4.99 -28.77 27.00
CA GLY A 708 -6.16 -28.01 26.57
C GLY A 708 -5.88 -26.51 26.44
N GLU A 709 -5.12 -25.95 27.39
CA GLU A 709 -4.70 -24.55 27.39
C GLU A 709 -3.72 -24.24 26.25
N ALA A 710 -2.67 -25.06 26.09
CA ALA A 710 -1.72 -24.90 24.98
C ALA A 710 -2.40 -25.03 23.60
N SER A 711 -3.42 -25.90 23.47
CA SER A 711 -4.21 -26.03 22.23
C SER A 711 -4.93 -24.74 21.85
N THR A 712 -5.49 -24.02 22.83
CA THR A 712 -6.16 -22.74 22.57
C THR A 712 -5.17 -21.64 22.16
N VAL A 713 -4.01 -21.58 22.81
CA VAL A 713 -2.92 -20.65 22.42
C VAL A 713 -2.35 -21.01 21.04
N LEU A 714 -2.19 -22.30 20.72
CA LEU A 714 -1.75 -22.74 19.39
C LEU A 714 -2.76 -22.36 18.30
N SER A 715 -4.07 -22.40 18.60
CA SER A 715 -5.10 -21.90 17.69
C SER A 715 -4.92 -20.40 17.41
N ALA A 716 -4.63 -19.60 18.43
CA ALA A 716 -4.29 -18.18 18.26
C ALA A 716 -3.05 -18.00 17.37
N VAL A 717 -1.96 -18.73 17.62
CA VAL A 717 -0.76 -18.71 16.77
C VAL A 717 -1.08 -19.06 15.32
N LYS A 718 -1.87 -20.13 15.09
CA LYS A 718 -2.32 -20.54 13.76
C LYS A 718 -3.10 -19.44 13.06
N ASN A 719 -3.99 -18.72 13.75
CA ASN A 719 -4.69 -17.57 13.18
C ASN A 719 -3.67 -16.55 12.64
N LEU A 720 -2.61 -16.24 13.38
CA LEU A 720 -1.64 -15.20 12.97
C LEU A 720 -0.78 -15.58 11.76
N VAL A 721 -0.43 -16.85 11.64
CA VAL A 721 0.51 -17.35 10.61
C VAL A 721 -0.16 -18.03 9.42
N ALA A 722 -1.46 -18.33 9.48
CA ALA A 722 -2.15 -19.13 8.47
C ALA A 722 -2.01 -18.57 7.04
N GLN A 723 -2.28 -17.28 6.81
CA GLN A 723 -2.21 -16.71 5.46
C GLN A 723 -0.78 -16.65 4.86
N PRO A 724 0.25 -16.13 5.56
CA PRO A 724 1.61 -16.14 5.00
C PRO A 724 2.12 -17.57 4.78
N LEU A 725 1.81 -18.50 5.69
CA LEU A 725 2.21 -19.89 5.55
C LEU A 725 1.48 -20.59 4.39
N GLU A 726 0.18 -20.37 4.21
CA GLU A 726 -0.56 -20.91 3.05
C GLU A 726 0.05 -20.43 1.74
N HIS A 727 0.39 -19.14 1.64
CA HIS A 727 1.02 -18.59 0.44
C HIS A 727 2.37 -19.25 0.13
N ALA A 728 3.22 -19.43 1.16
CA ALA A 728 4.51 -20.11 1.04
C ALA A 728 4.33 -21.57 0.61
N LEU A 729 3.45 -22.32 1.28
CA LEU A 729 3.17 -23.72 1.01
C LEU A 729 2.59 -23.94 -0.40
N ARG A 730 1.62 -23.12 -0.82
CA ARG A 730 1.04 -23.23 -2.18
C ARG A 730 2.06 -22.94 -3.26
N THR A 731 2.98 -22.01 -3.03
CA THR A 731 3.99 -21.73 -4.03
C THR A 731 5.06 -22.82 -4.07
N TYR A 732 5.46 -23.36 -2.92
CA TYR A 732 6.29 -24.56 -2.88
C TYR A 732 5.61 -25.76 -3.58
N GLN A 733 4.30 -25.96 -3.40
CA GLN A 733 3.53 -26.99 -4.11
C GLN A 733 3.53 -26.79 -5.64
N ARG A 734 3.58 -25.55 -6.13
CA ARG A 734 3.72 -25.26 -7.56
C ARG A 734 5.11 -25.62 -8.09
N GLN A 735 6.15 -25.47 -7.26
CA GLN A 735 7.53 -25.84 -7.60
C GLN A 735 7.74 -27.37 -7.58
N ASP A 736 7.13 -28.09 -6.63
CA ASP A 736 7.11 -29.56 -6.59
C ASP A 736 5.68 -30.14 -6.51
N PRO A 737 4.99 -30.29 -7.66
CA PRO A 737 3.62 -30.82 -7.70
C PRO A 737 3.46 -32.26 -7.24
N ARG A 738 4.56 -33.01 -7.08
CA ARG A 738 4.54 -34.42 -6.66
C ARG A 738 4.53 -34.58 -5.13
N ASN A 739 4.77 -33.50 -4.39
CA ASN A 739 4.80 -33.52 -2.94
C ASN A 739 3.38 -33.60 -2.34
N GLN A 740 3.07 -34.73 -1.69
CA GLN A 740 1.76 -34.96 -1.05
C GLN A 740 1.71 -34.47 0.41
N ASP A 741 2.85 -34.08 1.00
CA ASP A 741 2.95 -33.72 2.42
C ASP A 741 2.42 -32.30 2.72
N ILE A 742 2.17 -31.50 1.68
CA ILE A 742 1.68 -30.12 1.80
C ILE A 742 0.16 -30.07 2.04
N GLU A 743 -0.60 -30.95 1.40
CA GLU A 743 -2.07 -30.93 1.46
C GLU A 743 -2.63 -31.12 2.89
N PRO A 744 -2.07 -31.99 3.75
CA PRO A 744 -2.44 -32.08 5.16
C PRO A 744 -2.25 -30.77 5.92
N LEU A 745 -1.15 -30.04 5.67
CA LEU A 745 -0.87 -28.75 6.30
C LEU A 745 -1.91 -27.71 5.87
N LEU A 746 -2.18 -27.59 4.58
CA LEU A 746 -3.20 -26.67 4.05
C LEU A 746 -4.59 -26.99 4.64
N ARG A 747 -4.94 -28.28 4.78
CA ARG A 747 -6.19 -28.69 5.41
C ARG A 747 -6.27 -28.27 6.88
N SER A 748 -5.17 -28.37 7.62
CA SER A 748 -5.12 -27.95 9.04
C SER A 748 -5.25 -26.44 9.24
N LEU A 749 -4.91 -25.63 8.24
CA LEU A 749 -4.99 -24.17 8.31
C LEU A 749 -6.33 -23.60 7.83
N LYS A 750 -7.17 -24.40 7.17
CA LYS A 750 -8.37 -23.95 6.46
C LYS A 750 -9.32 -23.08 7.30
N GLU A 751 -9.53 -23.44 8.56
CA GLU A 751 -10.43 -22.71 9.48
C GLU A 751 -9.83 -21.39 9.99
N ASN A 752 -8.50 -21.32 10.04
CA ASN A 752 -7.72 -20.18 10.55
C ASN A 752 -7.47 -19.11 9.48
N LEU A 753 -7.46 -19.47 8.20
CA LEU A 753 -7.27 -18.54 7.08
C LEU A 753 -8.19 -17.32 7.12
N PRO A 754 -9.52 -17.46 7.24
CA PRO A 754 -10.41 -16.29 7.33
C PRO A 754 -10.29 -15.53 8.66
N LEU A 755 -9.49 -16.00 9.63
CA LEU A 755 -9.17 -15.27 10.87
C LEU A 755 -7.80 -14.59 10.80
N SER A 756 -7.03 -14.75 9.72
CA SER A 756 -5.60 -14.43 9.73
C SER A 756 -5.25 -12.98 9.45
N ARG A 757 -5.93 -12.33 8.51
CA ARG A 757 -5.70 -10.93 8.15
C ARG A 757 -7.01 -10.19 7.94
N ARG A 758 -7.01 -8.90 8.27
CA ARG A 758 -8.06 -7.92 7.98
C ARG A 758 -7.42 -6.59 7.56
N SER A 759 -6.53 -6.63 6.57
CA SER A 759 -5.76 -5.45 6.11
C SER A 759 -6.43 -4.65 5.00
N GLY A 760 -7.70 -4.95 4.67
CA GLY A 760 -8.40 -4.36 3.52
C GLY A 760 -7.84 -4.77 2.15
N GLY A 761 -6.88 -5.70 2.11
CA GLY A 761 -6.31 -6.22 0.87
C GLY A 761 -7.30 -7.09 0.10
N ALA A 762 -7.26 -6.98 -1.22
CA ALA A 762 -8.09 -7.80 -2.11
C ALA A 762 -7.65 -9.27 -2.08
N ALA A 763 -8.61 -10.17 -2.04
CA ALA A 763 -8.35 -11.60 -2.14
C ALA A 763 -8.00 -12.00 -3.58
N HIS A 764 -7.34 -13.16 -3.75
CA HIS A 764 -6.88 -13.61 -5.07
C HIS A 764 -8.02 -13.72 -6.09
N HIS A 765 -9.16 -14.28 -5.69
CA HIS A 765 -10.36 -14.39 -6.53
C HIS A 765 -10.94 -13.03 -6.91
N GLU A 766 -10.95 -12.05 -6.00
CA GLU A 766 -11.41 -10.68 -6.30
C GLU A 766 -10.49 -10.02 -7.34
N MET A 767 -9.18 -10.19 -7.19
CA MET A 767 -8.19 -9.67 -8.13
C MET A 767 -8.35 -10.30 -9.51
N GLU A 768 -8.55 -11.62 -9.57
CA GLU A 768 -8.82 -12.35 -10.82
C GLU A 768 -10.11 -11.86 -11.49
N LEU A 769 -11.18 -11.66 -10.71
CA LEU A 769 -12.45 -11.12 -11.21
C LEU A 769 -12.27 -9.71 -11.78
N TRP A 770 -11.55 -8.82 -11.11
CA TRP A 770 -11.34 -7.44 -11.60
C TRP A 770 -10.36 -7.36 -12.77
N ALA A 771 -9.40 -8.28 -12.84
CA ALA A 771 -8.50 -8.39 -13.98
C ALA A 771 -9.22 -8.91 -15.24
N ASN A 772 -10.20 -9.81 -15.08
CA ASN A 772 -10.91 -10.45 -16.18
C ASN A 772 -12.23 -9.76 -16.57
N SER A 773 -12.79 -8.88 -15.73
CA SER A 773 -14.12 -8.30 -15.94
C SER A 773 -14.20 -7.26 -17.05
N SER A 774 -13.07 -6.66 -17.46
CA SER A 774 -13.05 -5.64 -18.50
C SER A 774 -11.84 -5.79 -19.42
N SER A 775 -11.97 -5.34 -20.67
CA SER A 775 -10.86 -5.33 -21.65
C SER A 775 -9.67 -4.46 -21.25
N SER A 776 -9.81 -3.64 -20.20
CA SER A 776 -8.77 -2.77 -19.64
C SER A 776 -8.35 -3.17 -18.21
N GLY A 777 -8.66 -4.40 -17.80
CA GLY A 777 -8.28 -4.98 -16.51
C GLY A 777 -8.82 -4.20 -15.31
N LEU A 778 -7.99 -4.06 -14.27
CA LEU A 778 -8.37 -3.38 -13.01
C LEU A 778 -8.80 -1.93 -13.21
N SER A 779 -8.19 -1.20 -14.16
CA SER A 779 -8.56 0.20 -14.43
C SER A 779 -9.99 0.31 -14.98
N GLY A 780 -10.37 -0.55 -15.92
CA GLY A 780 -11.74 -0.60 -16.43
C GLY A 780 -12.75 -1.03 -15.38
N ALA A 781 -12.37 -1.97 -14.51
CA ALA A 781 -13.21 -2.41 -13.40
C ALA A 781 -13.49 -1.26 -12.41
N ILE A 782 -12.48 -0.45 -12.07
CA ILE A 782 -12.64 0.75 -11.23
C ILE A 782 -13.54 1.79 -11.92
N ARG A 783 -13.36 2.01 -13.22
CA ARG A 783 -14.22 2.93 -13.99
C ARG A 783 -15.69 2.51 -13.93
N HIS A 784 -15.96 1.23 -14.19
CA HIS A 784 -17.30 0.68 -14.10
C HIS A 784 -17.91 0.83 -12.71
N THR A 785 -17.10 0.68 -11.65
CA THR A 785 -17.54 0.91 -10.27
C THR A 785 -17.96 2.36 -10.03
N ILE A 786 -17.16 3.34 -10.48
CA ILE A 786 -17.51 4.77 -10.36
C ILE A 786 -18.81 5.06 -11.13
N GLN A 787 -18.95 4.53 -12.35
CA GLN A 787 -20.16 4.66 -13.16
C GLN A 787 -21.39 4.08 -12.45
N GLY A 788 -21.27 2.90 -11.85
CA GLY A 788 -22.34 2.29 -11.07
C GLY A 788 -22.77 3.12 -9.86
N LEU A 789 -21.82 3.73 -9.15
CA LEU A 789 -22.10 4.61 -8.00
C LEU A 789 -22.81 5.90 -8.43
N VAL A 790 -22.42 6.49 -9.56
CA VAL A 790 -23.05 7.69 -10.13
C VAL A 790 -24.48 7.37 -10.59
N GLN A 791 -24.66 6.27 -11.33
CA GLN A 791 -25.98 5.85 -11.83
C GLN A 791 -26.95 5.53 -10.69
N TRP A 792 -26.48 4.84 -9.64
CA TRP A 792 -27.30 4.55 -8.46
C TRP A 792 -27.71 5.84 -7.73
N SER A 793 -26.79 6.80 -7.62
CA SER A 793 -27.07 8.09 -6.98
C SER A 793 -27.97 9.01 -7.79
N ALA A 794 -28.08 8.79 -9.11
CA ALA A 794 -28.94 9.57 -10.00
C ALA A 794 -30.44 9.20 -9.89
N GLN A 795 -30.80 8.14 -9.15
CA GLN A 795 -32.19 7.70 -8.93
C GLN A 795 -32.63 7.88 -7.46
N PRO A 796 -32.76 9.13 -6.95
CA PRO A 796 -33.18 9.37 -5.57
C PRO A 796 -34.65 8.95 -5.37
N GLY A 797 -34.92 8.03 -4.45
CA GLY A 797 -36.27 7.71 -3.97
C GLY A 797 -36.85 6.35 -4.35
N VAL A 798 -36.12 5.51 -5.09
CA VAL A 798 -36.50 4.10 -5.27
C VAL A 798 -35.65 3.25 -4.31
N ASN A 799 -36.29 2.34 -3.56
CA ASN A 799 -35.61 1.32 -2.76
C ASN A 799 -34.91 0.31 -3.68
N VAL A 800 -33.88 0.77 -4.39
CA VAL A 800 -33.01 -0.03 -5.25
C VAL A 800 -31.87 -0.55 -4.41
N MET A 801 -31.49 -1.81 -4.65
CA MET A 801 -30.29 -2.43 -4.09
C MET A 801 -29.08 -1.47 -4.17
N PRO A 802 -28.26 -1.39 -3.11
CA PRO A 802 -27.02 -0.63 -3.15
C PRO A 802 -26.12 -1.06 -4.30
N ALA A 803 -25.38 -0.11 -4.86
CA ALA A 803 -24.37 -0.41 -5.88
C ALA A 803 -23.32 -1.37 -5.31
N SER A 804 -23.04 -2.48 -6.01
CA SER A 804 -22.04 -3.47 -5.58
C SER A 804 -20.65 -2.82 -5.52
N TYR A 805 -20.22 -2.46 -4.32
CA TYR A 805 -19.01 -1.69 -4.06
C TYR A 805 -18.19 -2.34 -2.97
N THR A 806 -16.88 -2.39 -3.16
CA THR A 806 -15.93 -2.69 -2.09
C THR A 806 -14.75 -1.75 -2.20
N HIS A 807 -14.41 -1.09 -1.11
CA HIS A 807 -13.29 -0.17 -1.08
C HIS A 807 -11.93 -0.89 -1.28
N ARG A 808 -11.89 -2.23 -1.10
CA ARG A 808 -10.70 -3.06 -1.43
C ARG A 808 -10.24 -2.88 -2.88
N GLN A 809 -11.18 -2.61 -3.81
CA GLN A 809 -10.85 -2.38 -5.22
C GLN A 809 -10.06 -1.07 -5.40
N LEU A 810 -10.40 -0.02 -4.65
CA LEU A 810 -9.68 1.25 -4.68
C LEU A 810 -8.30 1.11 -4.02
N ILE A 811 -8.21 0.40 -2.89
CA ILE A 811 -6.94 0.08 -2.23
C ILE A 811 -6.02 -0.72 -3.17
N ALA A 812 -6.56 -1.71 -3.88
CA ALA A 812 -5.83 -2.47 -4.90
C ALA A 812 -5.37 -1.58 -6.05
N GLY A 813 -6.23 -0.68 -6.53
CA GLY A 813 -5.89 0.32 -7.54
C GLY A 813 -4.73 1.22 -7.08
N LEU A 814 -4.78 1.73 -5.85
CA LEU A 814 -3.72 2.55 -5.27
C LEU A 814 -2.38 1.80 -5.23
N ARG A 815 -2.37 0.53 -4.83
CA ARG A 815 -1.15 -0.28 -4.69
C ARG A 815 -0.57 -0.75 -6.03
N ILE A 816 -1.41 -1.04 -7.03
CA ILE A 816 -0.98 -1.62 -8.30
C ILE A 816 -0.83 -0.56 -9.40
N ILE A 817 -1.80 0.35 -9.54
CA ILE A 817 -1.82 1.39 -10.59
C ILE A 817 -1.02 2.63 -10.14
N GLY A 818 -1.01 2.91 -8.84
CA GLY A 818 -0.37 4.09 -8.24
C GLY A 818 -1.30 5.31 -8.15
N PRO A 819 -1.05 6.23 -7.20
CA PRO A 819 -1.97 7.32 -6.86
C PRO A 819 -2.19 8.32 -8.00
N SER A 820 -1.13 8.73 -8.72
CA SER A 820 -1.24 9.71 -9.80
C SER A 820 -2.03 9.19 -11.01
N ARG A 821 -1.82 7.92 -11.37
CA ARG A 821 -2.54 7.27 -12.49
C ARG A 821 -4.00 7.00 -12.12
N LEU A 822 -4.26 6.59 -10.89
CA LEU A 822 -5.62 6.39 -10.38
C LEU A 822 -6.37 7.72 -10.28
N LEU A 823 -5.73 8.80 -9.83
CA LEU A 823 -6.32 10.14 -9.85
C LEU A 823 -6.70 10.56 -11.27
N ARG A 824 -5.82 10.35 -12.26
CA ARG A 824 -6.13 10.63 -13.66
C ARG A 824 -7.36 9.86 -14.16
N LEU A 825 -7.52 8.61 -13.73
CA LEU A 825 -8.70 7.80 -14.05
C LEU A 825 -9.97 8.40 -13.46
N VAL A 826 -9.94 8.86 -12.20
CA VAL A 826 -11.06 9.56 -11.56
C VAL A 826 -11.38 10.86 -12.29
N MET A 827 -10.37 11.65 -12.67
CA MET A 827 -10.55 12.90 -13.41
C MET A 827 -11.18 12.67 -14.80
N GLU A 828 -10.80 11.60 -15.49
CA GLU A 828 -11.39 11.24 -16.78
C GLU A 828 -12.87 10.83 -16.63
N GLU A 829 -13.24 10.15 -15.56
CA GLU A 829 -14.65 9.82 -15.29
C GLU A 829 -15.46 11.06 -14.90
N ILE A 830 -14.88 12.01 -14.16
CA ILE A 830 -15.51 13.32 -13.89
C ILE A 830 -15.80 14.04 -15.20
N ARG A 831 -14.87 14.06 -16.16
CA ARG A 831 -15.09 14.63 -17.49
C ARG A 831 -16.28 13.97 -18.19
N GLN A 832 -16.22 12.65 -18.36
CA GLN A 832 -17.23 11.89 -19.09
C GLN A 832 -18.62 12.03 -18.47
N GLN A 833 -18.75 11.92 -17.14
CA GLN A 833 -20.04 12.10 -16.47
C GLN A 833 -20.53 13.55 -16.48
N SER A 834 -19.62 14.53 -16.49
CA SER A 834 -20.01 15.94 -16.64
C SER A 834 -20.60 16.23 -18.02
N GLU A 835 -20.03 15.64 -19.08
CA GLU A 835 -20.58 15.72 -20.43
C GLU A 835 -21.96 15.06 -20.54
N LEU A 836 -22.21 14.00 -19.76
CA LEU A 836 -23.51 13.32 -19.65
C LEU A 836 -24.51 14.05 -18.75
N GLY A 837 -24.14 15.18 -18.13
CA GLY A 837 -25.01 15.98 -17.25
C GLY A 837 -25.05 15.54 -15.79
N ASN A 838 -24.20 14.58 -15.38
CA ASN A 838 -24.14 14.05 -14.01
C ASN A 838 -23.04 14.72 -13.15
N ALA A 839 -22.63 15.95 -13.49
CA ALA A 839 -21.52 16.65 -12.85
C ALA A 839 -21.67 16.71 -11.32
N SER A 840 -22.84 17.12 -10.80
CA SER A 840 -23.06 17.26 -9.35
C SER A 840 -22.85 15.96 -8.57
N VAL A 841 -23.26 14.82 -9.14
CA VAL A 841 -23.17 13.50 -8.51
C VAL A 841 -21.76 12.93 -8.61
N VAL A 842 -21.11 13.04 -9.79
CA VAL A 842 -19.76 12.49 -9.97
C VAL A 842 -18.72 13.22 -9.11
N TYR A 843 -18.86 14.54 -8.91
CA TYR A 843 -18.00 15.28 -7.99
C TYR A 843 -18.19 14.83 -6.53
N ASP A 844 -19.41 14.53 -6.08
CA ASP A 844 -19.65 14.05 -4.71
C ASP A 844 -19.09 12.62 -4.52
N VAL A 845 -19.27 11.73 -5.51
CA VAL A 845 -18.69 10.37 -5.51
C VAL A 845 -17.16 10.43 -5.50
N ALA A 846 -16.56 11.23 -6.38
CA ALA A 846 -15.11 11.37 -6.46
C ALA A 846 -14.53 12.00 -5.19
N ALA A 847 -15.19 13.02 -4.64
CA ALA A 847 -14.76 13.64 -3.39
C ALA A 847 -14.82 12.64 -2.23
N ALA A 848 -15.89 11.83 -2.13
CA ALA A 848 -16.00 10.78 -1.12
C ALA A 848 -14.94 9.68 -1.27
N LEU A 849 -14.63 9.24 -2.50
CA LEU A 849 -13.57 8.25 -2.75
C LEU A 849 -12.19 8.73 -2.27
N ILE A 850 -11.92 10.03 -2.37
CA ILE A 850 -10.63 10.63 -1.98
C ILE A 850 -10.61 11.04 -0.50
N ALA A 851 -11.74 11.48 0.04
CA ALA A 851 -11.87 11.91 1.43
C ALA A 851 -12.05 10.75 2.42
N ALA A 852 -12.51 9.58 1.95
CA ALA A 852 -12.74 8.43 2.80
C ALA A 852 -11.45 7.97 3.51
N THR A 853 -11.55 7.73 4.82
CA THR A 853 -10.47 7.16 5.63
C THR A 853 -10.49 5.64 5.52
N ASP A 854 -9.33 5.05 5.25
CA ASP A 854 -9.15 3.61 5.16
C ASP A 854 -7.92 3.16 5.97
N SER A 855 -7.77 1.84 6.15
CA SER A 855 -6.66 1.22 6.88
C SER A 855 -5.24 1.49 6.33
N THR A 856 -5.11 2.19 5.21
CA THR A 856 -3.82 2.50 4.55
C THR A 856 -3.46 4.00 4.55
N ASN A 857 -4.43 4.88 4.84
CA ASN A 857 -4.30 6.33 4.71
C ASN A 857 -4.52 7.10 6.02
N GLU A 858 -4.60 6.41 7.16
CA GLU A 858 -4.70 7.06 8.48
C GLU A 858 -3.44 7.88 8.79
N ALA A 859 -3.62 9.14 9.16
CA ALA A 859 -2.49 10.00 9.55
C ALA A 859 -2.02 9.60 10.96
N PRO A 860 -0.72 9.30 11.16
CA PRO A 860 -0.22 9.04 12.51
C PRO A 860 -0.44 10.29 13.38
N ALA A 861 -0.86 10.07 14.63
CA ALA A 861 -0.98 11.14 15.61
C ALA A 861 0.37 11.88 15.72
N SER A 862 0.33 13.20 15.50
CA SER A 862 1.39 14.13 15.89
C SER A 862 2.79 13.88 15.30
N THR A 863 2.94 13.90 13.97
CA THR A 863 4.27 13.96 13.30
C THR A 863 4.73 15.38 12.97
N GLN A 864 4.46 16.36 13.86
CA GLN A 864 4.97 17.73 13.66
C GLN A 864 6.43 17.92 14.07
N HIS A 865 7.03 16.98 14.80
CA HIS A 865 8.45 17.06 15.15
C HIS A 865 9.01 15.65 15.34
N LEU A 866 9.80 15.18 14.37
CA LEU A 866 11.00 14.36 14.58
C LEU A 866 11.65 14.13 13.20
N LEU A 867 12.68 14.94 12.90
CA LEU A 867 13.69 14.51 11.95
C LEU A 867 14.46 13.36 12.59
N ASP A 868 14.52 12.24 11.89
CA ASP A 868 15.30 11.08 12.33
C ASP A 868 16.79 11.45 12.36
N THR A 869 17.48 11.18 13.47
CA THR A 869 18.93 11.44 13.64
C THR A 869 19.84 10.60 12.74
N ALA A 870 19.25 9.71 11.92
CA ALA A 870 19.95 8.89 10.93
C ALA A 870 19.82 9.38 9.48
N GLY A 871 19.10 10.48 9.20
CA GLY A 871 19.02 11.07 7.85
C GLY A 871 18.27 10.24 6.79
N THR A 872 17.72 9.07 7.13
CA THR A 872 16.81 8.31 6.27
C THR A 872 15.40 8.86 6.39
N MET A 873 14.92 9.52 5.33
CA MET A 873 13.50 9.87 5.22
C MET A 873 12.68 8.60 5.11
N GLN A 874 11.85 8.30 6.12
CA GLN A 874 10.79 7.32 5.93
C GLN A 874 9.83 7.85 4.86
N VAL A 875 9.73 7.12 3.76
CA VAL A 875 8.87 7.46 2.63
C VAL A 875 7.42 7.33 3.08
N ARG A 876 6.78 8.46 3.38
CA ARG A 876 5.33 8.54 3.54
C ARG A 876 4.69 8.02 2.26
N ARG A 877 3.87 6.96 2.34
CA ARG A 877 3.10 6.48 1.18
C ARG A 877 2.19 7.63 0.74
N ARG A 878 2.43 8.19 -0.46
CA ARG A 878 1.60 9.26 -1.02
C ARG A 878 0.20 8.72 -1.31
N GLY A 879 -0.81 9.22 -0.61
CA GLY A 879 -2.21 8.84 -0.82
C GLY A 879 -2.82 9.52 -2.04
N LEU A 880 -4.08 9.17 -2.36
CA LEU A 880 -4.87 9.85 -3.40
C LEU A 880 -5.07 11.34 -3.09
N ARG A 881 -5.23 11.69 -1.80
CA ARG A 881 -5.32 13.07 -1.33
C ARG A 881 -4.04 13.86 -1.59
N ASP A 882 -2.87 13.28 -1.32
CA ASP A 882 -1.58 13.93 -1.57
C ASP A 882 -1.34 14.16 -3.07
N ALA A 883 -1.70 13.17 -3.90
CA ALA A 883 -1.64 13.30 -5.34
C ALA A 883 -2.58 14.40 -5.86
N LEU A 884 -3.80 14.50 -5.31
CA LEU A 884 -4.75 15.56 -5.66
C LEU A 884 -4.23 16.95 -5.25
N LYS A 885 -3.65 17.07 -4.04
CA LYS A 885 -3.03 18.31 -3.57
C LYS A 885 -1.90 18.75 -4.49
N THR A 886 -0.99 17.84 -4.82
CA THR A 886 0.13 18.11 -5.73
C THR A 886 -0.36 18.51 -7.13
N ALA A 887 -1.39 17.84 -7.66
CA ALA A 887 -1.99 18.18 -8.94
C ALA A 887 -2.70 19.56 -8.92
N ALA A 888 -3.36 19.91 -7.82
CA ALA A 888 -4.01 21.20 -7.64
C ALA A 888 -2.98 22.33 -7.52
N GLU A 889 -1.88 22.14 -6.80
CA GLU A 889 -0.77 23.10 -6.74
C GLU A 889 -0.15 23.35 -8.13
N GLY A 890 -0.14 22.32 -8.99
CA GLY A 890 0.29 22.40 -10.39
C GLY A 890 -0.72 23.02 -11.37
N TYR A 891 -1.85 23.58 -10.91
CA TYR A 891 -2.98 23.97 -11.78
C TYR A 891 -2.61 24.92 -12.92
N LYS A 892 -1.64 25.84 -12.72
CA LYS A 892 -1.22 26.79 -13.76
C LYS A 892 -0.66 26.10 -15.01
N ARG A 893 0.06 24.98 -14.83
CA ARG A 893 0.56 24.15 -15.93
C ARG A 893 -0.58 23.42 -16.62
N LEU A 894 -1.53 22.88 -15.84
CA LEU A 894 -2.73 22.27 -16.40
C LEU A 894 -3.58 23.29 -17.15
N GLN A 895 -3.76 24.52 -16.65
CA GLN A 895 -4.62 25.53 -17.28
C GLN A 895 -4.14 25.90 -18.68
N LYS A 896 -2.82 25.91 -18.91
CA LYS A 896 -2.22 26.16 -20.23
C LYS A 896 -2.47 25.03 -21.24
N HIS A 897 -2.68 23.79 -20.77
CA HIS A 897 -2.85 22.61 -21.64
C HIS A 897 -4.30 22.10 -21.72
N ASP A 898 -5.03 22.14 -20.62
CA ASP A 898 -6.38 21.61 -20.45
C ASP A 898 -7.12 22.43 -19.36
N PRO A 899 -7.87 23.47 -19.77
CA PRO A 899 -8.53 24.35 -18.82
C PRO A 899 -9.62 23.63 -18.03
N PHE A 900 -10.29 22.63 -18.64
CA PHE A 900 -11.31 21.83 -17.97
C PHE A 900 -10.69 21.00 -16.84
N LEU A 901 -9.58 20.29 -17.09
CA LEU A 901 -8.93 19.51 -16.03
C LEU A 901 -8.37 20.40 -14.93
N ALA A 902 -7.77 21.54 -15.26
CA ALA A 902 -7.28 22.47 -14.25
C ALA A 902 -8.41 22.92 -13.31
N GLU A 903 -9.54 23.33 -13.87
CA GLU A 903 -10.71 23.74 -13.11
C GLU A 903 -11.31 22.58 -12.30
N ALA A 904 -11.46 21.41 -12.91
CA ALA A 904 -11.99 20.22 -12.26
C ALA A 904 -11.11 19.74 -11.10
N THR A 905 -9.79 19.75 -11.28
CA THR A 905 -8.81 19.35 -10.24
C THR A 905 -8.85 20.31 -9.06
N VAL A 906 -8.83 21.63 -9.30
CA VAL A 906 -8.93 22.62 -8.21
C VAL A 906 -10.28 22.54 -7.51
N ARG A 907 -11.38 22.35 -8.25
CA ARG A 907 -12.73 22.15 -7.68
C ARG A 907 -12.77 20.93 -6.77
N LEU A 908 -12.27 19.78 -7.26
CA LEU A 908 -12.25 18.54 -6.50
C LEU A 908 -11.38 18.67 -5.25
N HIS A 909 -10.21 19.31 -5.36
CA HIS A 909 -9.32 19.56 -4.23
C HIS A 909 -9.98 20.42 -3.15
N ARG A 910 -10.55 21.57 -3.52
CA ARG A 910 -11.29 22.44 -2.58
C ARG A 910 -12.44 21.71 -1.90
N ARG A 911 -13.16 20.85 -2.65
CA ARG A 911 -14.25 20.04 -2.09
C ARG A 911 -13.76 19.00 -1.09
N VAL A 912 -12.70 18.26 -1.42
CA VAL A 912 -12.11 17.24 -0.52
C VAL A 912 -11.60 17.87 0.76
N GLU A 913 -10.86 18.97 0.66
CA GLU A 913 -10.38 19.70 1.85
C GLU A 913 -11.55 20.24 2.66
N GLY A 914 -12.55 20.84 2.00
CA GLY A 914 -13.77 21.33 2.66
C GLY A 914 -14.54 20.26 3.44
N LEU A 915 -14.58 19.01 2.94
CA LEU A 915 -15.21 17.90 3.66
C LEU A 915 -14.43 17.48 4.92
N LEU A 916 -13.10 17.62 4.91
CA LEU A 916 -12.20 17.14 5.97
C LEU A 916 -11.78 18.22 6.97
N LEU A 917 -12.24 19.46 6.82
CA LEU A 917 -11.94 20.53 7.76
C LEU A 917 -12.55 20.21 9.14
N VAL A 918 -11.69 19.99 10.13
CA VAL A 918 -12.11 19.86 11.54
C VAL A 918 -12.17 21.25 12.15
N VAL A 919 -13.37 21.77 12.37
CA VAL A 919 -13.56 22.97 13.17
C VAL A 919 -13.46 22.57 14.64
N VAL A 920 -12.40 23.00 15.32
CA VAL A 920 -12.28 22.84 16.78
C VAL A 920 -13.31 23.76 17.43
N VAL A 921 -14.51 23.24 17.66
CA VAL A 921 -15.44 23.86 18.61
C VAL A 921 -14.87 23.57 19.98
N VAL A 922 -14.22 24.56 20.59
CA VAL A 922 -13.88 24.50 22.02
C VAL A 922 -15.20 24.30 22.76
N PRO A 923 -15.45 23.16 23.40
CA PRO A 923 -16.66 23.01 24.19
C PRO A 923 -16.51 24.02 25.33
N GLN A 924 -17.38 25.02 25.39
CA GLN A 924 -17.60 25.74 26.63
C GLN A 924 -18.23 24.73 27.59
N ALA A 925 -17.37 23.98 28.29
CA ALA A 925 -17.78 23.10 29.36
C ALA A 925 -18.55 23.95 30.37
N GLN A 926 -19.86 23.74 30.44
CA GLN A 926 -20.67 24.17 31.56
C GLN A 926 -20.18 23.37 32.78
N ALA A 927 -19.21 23.94 33.48
CA ALA A 927 -18.73 23.44 34.75
C ALA A 927 -19.85 23.59 35.78
N ILE A 928 -20.60 22.52 36.00
CA ILE A 928 -21.35 22.32 37.24
C ILE A 928 -20.31 21.98 38.30
N LEU A 929 -19.80 23.01 38.99
CA LEU A 929 -19.08 22.85 40.26
C LEU A 929 -20.04 23.19 41.42
N PRO A 930 -20.00 22.43 42.53
CA PRO A 930 -20.85 22.70 43.68
C PRO A 930 -20.40 23.99 44.36
N ALA A 931 -21.38 24.84 44.68
CA ALA A 931 -21.18 26.12 45.33
C ALA A 931 -20.37 25.99 46.63
N LEU A 932 -19.19 26.62 46.65
CA LEU A 932 -18.52 27.04 47.87
C LEU A 932 -18.28 28.55 47.80
N ASP A 933 -18.97 29.21 48.70
CA ASP A 933 -18.98 30.63 49.06
C ASP A 933 -17.58 31.19 49.34
N LEU A 934 -17.07 32.06 48.47
CA LEU A 934 -16.02 33.04 48.79
C LEU A 934 -16.10 34.25 47.83
N GLY A 935 -16.57 35.38 48.36
CA GLY A 935 -15.91 36.69 48.28
C GLY A 935 -15.72 37.36 46.91
N ASP A 936 -16.61 38.31 46.66
CA ASP A 936 -16.59 39.38 45.66
C ASP A 936 -15.24 40.13 45.53
N ALA A 937 -14.52 39.94 44.41
CA ALA A 937 -13.56 40.89 43.82
C ALA A 937 -13.04 40.41 42.44
N ASP A 938 -13.14 41.28 41.43
CA ASP A 938 -12.43 41.27 40.13
C ASP A 938 -12.88 40.33 38.98
N ALA A 939 -14.18 40.33 38.67
CA ALA A 939 -14.69 39.81 37.39
C ALA A 939 -14.41 40.72 36.18
N ASP A 940 -14.21 42.03 36.37
CA ASP A 940 -14.05 43.00 35.26
C ASP A 940 -12.62 43.02 34.65
N ALA A 941 -11.59 42.65 35.42
CA ALA A 941 -10.21 42.65 34.93
C ALA A 941 -9.94 41.50 33.93
N ALA A 942 -10.63 40.36 34.09
CA ALA A 942 -10.49 39.21 33.20
C ALA A 942 -11.21 39.42 31.85
N ALA A 943 -12.37 40.09 31.86
CA ALA A 943 -13.11 40.43 30.64
C ALA A 943 -12.39 41.48 29.77
N ALA A 944 -11.71 42.45 30.40
CA ALA A 944 -10.93 43.45 29.69
C ALA A 944 -9.66 42.89 29.02
N ALA A 945 -9.03 41.87 29.60
CA ALA A 945 -7.86 41.22 29.01
C ALA A 945 -8.20 40.34 27.79
N ALA A 946 -9.39 39.71 27.77
CA ALA A 946 -9.85 38.90 26.65
C ALA A 946 -10.27 39.74 25.42
N MET A 947 -10.81 40.95 25.65
CA MET A 947 -11.23 41.87 24.58
C MET A 947 -10.06 42.63 23.94
N ALA A 948 -8.93 42.77 24.64
CA ALA A 948 -7.74 43.45 24.13
C ALA A 948 -6.89 42.61 23.16
N ALA A 949 -7.14 41.30 23.04
CA ALA A 949 -6.42 40.41 22.13
C ALA A 949 -7.08 40.28 20.73
N VAL A 950 -8.26 40.88 20.51
CA VAL A 950 -9.09 40.67 19.30
C VAL A 950 -9.32 41.95 18.47
N GLY A 951 -8.65 43.07 18.77
CA GLY A 951 -8.91 44.34 18.05
C GLY A 951 -7.69 45.21 17.78
N ALA A 952 -7.21 45.21 16.53
CA ALA A 952 -6.45 46.30 15.93
C ALA A 952 -6.63 46.36 14.39
N ASP A 953 -7.87 46.69 13.97
CA ASP A 953 -8.29 47.92 13.24
C ASP A 953 -7.48 48.52 12.05
N PRO A 954 -8.13 49.37 11.20
CA PRO A 954 -8.11 49.33 9.74
C PRO A 954 -7.56 50.65 9.13
N MET A 955 -7.54 50.80 7.80
CA MET A 955 -7.78 52.12 7.15
C MET A 955 -8.18 51.96 5.68
N SER A 956 -9.37 52.46 5.39
CA SER A 956 -9.88 52.86 4.08
C SER A 956 -9.30 54.22 3.67
N VAL A 957 -9.10 54.44 2.36
CA VAL A 957 -9.09 55.79 1.75
C VAL A 957 -9.86 55.71 0.44
N ASP A 958 -10.78 56.66 0.31
CA ASP A 958 -11.79 56.82 -0.73
C ASP A 958 -11.29 57.74 -1.88
N GLY A 959 -11.85 57.53 -3.08
CA GLY A 959 -12.16 58.56 -4.07
C GLY A 959 -11.07 59.08 -5.03
N LEU A 960 -11.12 58.62 -6.30
CA LEU A 960 -11.00 59.51 -7.47
C LEU A 960 -11.86 58.98 -8.64
N ASP A 961 -12.85 59.80 -9.00
CA ASP A 961 -13.72 59.77 -10.18
C ASP A 961 -12.96 60.18 -11.46
N MET A 962 -13.24 59.54 -12.60
CA MET A 962 -13.28 60.16 -13.94
C MET A 962 -13.92 59.16 -14.93
N GLY A 963 -15.11 59.51 -15.43
CA GLY A 963 -15.91 58.65 -16.30
C GLY A 963 -15.71 58.79 -17.81
N LEU A 964 -16.71 58.21 -18.51
CA LEU A 964 -17.16 58.43 -19.89
C LEU A 964 -16.25 58.01 -21.05
N GLY A 965 -16.79 57.11 -21.88
CA GLY A 965 -16.84 57.36 -23.32
C GLY A 965 -16.46 56.21 -24.26
N ALA A 966 -17.50 55.49 -24.70
CA ALA A 966 -17.84 55.21 -26.10
C ALA A 966 -16.86 54.45 -27.04
N ASP A 967 -17.47 53.41 -27.63
CA ASP A 967 -17.56 53.10 -29.06
C ASP A 967 -16.48 52.27 -29.80
N LEU A 968 -17.03 51.23 -30.44
CA LEU A 968 -16.84 50.77 -31.82
C LEU A 968 -15.61 49.93 -32.21
N ASP A 969 -15.94 48.68 -32.57
CA ASP A 969 -15.81 48.09 -33.92
C ASP A 969 -15.00 46.79 -34.04
N LEU A 970 -15.76 45.70 -34.21
CA LEU A 970 -15.76 44.73 -35.33
C LEU A 970 -14.45 44.24 -35.99
N SER A 971 -14.51 42.94 -36.33
CA SER A 971 -13.63 42.14 -37.21
C SER A 971 -12.42 41.52 -36.50
N GLY A 972 -12.06 40.24 -36.65
CA GLY A 972 -12.42 39.19 -37.61
C GLY A 972 -11.17 38.33 -37.83
N GLY A 973 -11.30 37.00 -37.87
CA GLY A 973 -10.21 36.06 -38.18
C GLY A 973 -10.05 35.00 -37.08
N ALA A 974 -10.68 33.82 -37.16
CA ALA A 974 -10.39 32.69 -38.06
C ALA A 974 -9.00 32.07 -37.84
N GLY A 975 -9.02 30.88 -37.22
CA GLY A 975 -8.05 29.80 -37.42
C GLY A 975 -6.70 29.96 -36.73
N ASP A 976 -6.47 29.20 -35.66
CA ASP A 976 -5.75 27.94 -35.85
C ASP A 976 -6.07 27.01 -34.70
N ALA A 977 -6.51 25.82 -35.05
CA ALA A 977 -6.65 24.74 -34.12
C ALA A 977 -5.27 24.11 -33.90
N ASP A 978 -5.13 23.50 -32.73
CA ASP A 978 -4.72 22.11 -32.62
C ASP A 978 -3.33 21.78 -31.99
N LEU A 979 -3.38 20.68 -31.23
CA LEU A 979 -2.50 19.51 -31.44
C LEU A 979 -1.22 19.26 -30.60
N PHE A 980 -0.94 19.84 -29.41
CA PHE A 980 0.35 19.55 -28.69
C PHE A 980 0.34 19.12 -27.20
N GLY A 981 -0.81 18.98 -26.55
CA GLY A 981 -0.91 18.73 -25.10
C GLY A 981 -0.93 17.25 -24.70
N GLY A 982 0.13 16.47 -24.91
CA GLY A 982 0.09 15.03 -24.64
C GLY A 982 1.43 14.34 -24.43
N LEU A 983 2.28 14.84 -23.54
CA LEU A 983 3.32 14.06 -22.84
C LEU A 983 3.97 14.96 -21.79
N ASP A 984 3.63 14.72 -20.53
CA ASP A 984 4.27 15.33 -19.38
C ASP A 984 5.53 14.50 -19.08
N THR A 985 6.70 15.00 -19.47
CA THR A 985 8.02 14.41 -19.18
C THR A 985 8.50 14.78 -17.76
N SER A 986 7.56 14.91 -16.82
CA SER A 986 7.88 15.26 -15.43
C SER A 986 8.46 14.08 -14.66
N LEU A 987 9.29 14.44 -13.67
CA LEU A 987 10.15 13.63 -12.81
C LEU A 987 9.47 12.38 -12.18
N ASP A 988 8.14 12.32 -12.13
CA ASP A 988 7.36 11.29 -11.44
C ASP A 988 7.39 9.88 -12.09
N MET A 989 7.84 9.74 -13.35
CA MET A 989 8.03 8.39 -13.94
C MET A 989 9.26 7.67 -13.38
N PHE A 990 10.24 8.41 -12.81
CA PHE A 990 11.53 7.86 -12.40
C PHE A 990 11.65 7.56 -10.89
N ASP A 991 10.77 8.10 -10.04
CA ASP A 991 10.74 7.80 -8.60
C ASP A 991 10.41 6.32 -8.31
N GLY A 992 9.72 5.63 -9.23
CA GLY A 992 9.47 4.19 -9.15
C GLY A 992 10.71 3.32 -9.40
N TRP A 993 11.78 3.89 -9.95
CA TRP A 993 13.02 3.16 -10.25
C TRP A 993 13.88 2.95 -9.00
N ASP A 994 13.90 3.92 -8.06
CA ASP A 994 14.66 3.77 -6.82
C ASP A 994 13.94 2.84 -5.82
N SER A 995 12.64 2.59 -6.04
CA SER A 995 11.83 1.56 -5.37
C SER A 995 11.77 0.21 -6.11
N MET A 996 12.36 0.07 -7.30
CA MET A 996 12.59 -1.24 -7.91
C MET A 996 13.77 -1.91 -7.19
N ASP A 997 13.53 -2.27 -5.94
CA ASP A 997 14.19 -3.42 -5.35
C ASP A 997 13.77 -4.61 -6.23
N MET A 998 14.65 -5.01 -7.14
CA MET A 998 14.54 -6.28 -7.86
C MET A 998 14.83 -7.43 -6.88
N GLY A 999 14.12 -7.45 -5.75
CA GLY A 999 13.92 -8.67 -4.98
C GLY A 999 13.24 -9.68 -5.91
N VAL A 1000 13.61 -10.95 -6.03
CA VAL A 1000 14.08 -11.86 -4.98
C VAL A 1000 13.74 -11.36 -3.58
N ASN A 1001 12.44 -11.16 -3.35
CA ASN A 1001 11.79 -11.31 -2.06
C ASN A 1001 10.56 -12.18 -2.30
#